data_AF-A0A9Q9RSN8-F1
#
_entry.id   AF-A0A9Q9RSN8-F1
#
_cell.length_a   1.000
_cell.length_b   1.000
_cell.length_c   1.000
_cell.angle_alpha   90.00
_cell.angle_beta   90.00
_cell.angle_gamma   90.00
#
_symmetry.space_group_name_H-M   'P 1'
#
loop_
_entity.id
_entity.type
_entity.pdbx_description
1 polymer ?
#
loop_
_entity_poly.entity_id
_entity_poly.type
_entity_poly.pdbx_seq_one_letter_code
_entity_poly.pdbx_strand_id
1 'polypeptide(L)'
;MSAPVAAPAPTAGGSSNATFRDKEKPMAVRSSNIVAARAVADAIRTSLGPRGMDKMIRGGKGETIITNDGNTMLKSMSVMHPTAKMLVNLSGAQDVEAGDGTTSVVVICGSLLGAADRLLSKGIHPSVISESFQRAAAAAVEVLHDMSLPITLSDTSSLLQAANTSLSSKIVSQYSNLLGPMAVNSVTKTIDLKTADNVDLKNIRIVKRVGGTIEDSELVDGLVLTQPVLKNAGGPARMEKARIGLIQFQLSPPKPDMENTIQVNDYRQMDKIVKEERLYLLNMAKKIKKAKCNVLFIQKSILRDAVNDLSLHFLAKLGILAVKDIERDEVEFICKSTGCKPIADIDSFTEDKLGYADLVEEVQSSGSRMVKVTGTKPVGKTVSVVVRGANSLILEEAERSLHDALCVVRCLVKKKALIAGGGAPEIEIAAQLSKQARSLTGTEAICWKAFADALEVIPTTLAENAGLNSIKVVTELRHRHEMGEKNAGVSIKSGGVNTNISKENVLQPLLVSTSAIELAAETLYDIRLCIYSLRSVSTMAASDESNYSSNEDGKPDFAAKAHGRLLQLKKGRDERMNAIVQESATEMDKLRSSIARFQQDRRTKEYTIQKSLISGIQLTIGRVRAVAISVTRIMEAVERRKGIEQQMETLVSRLVNKTQEVESMMKIGLRGREDDIKKTK
;
A
#
# COMPACT_ATOMS: atom_id res chain seq x y z
N MET A 1 -69.35 6.99 -52.42
CA MET A 1 -68.92 5.59 -52.61
C MET A 1 -68.75 5.41 -54.11
N SER A 2 -67.61 5.07 -54.71
CA SER A 2 -66.48 4.24 -54.28
C SER A 2 -65.36 4.33 -55.34
N ALA A 3 -64.10 4.36 -54.85
CA ALA A 3 -62.82 4.06 -55.52
C ALA A 3 -62.33 4.94 -56.70
N PRO A 4 -61.13 5.55 -56.58
CA PRO A 4 -60.32 5.97 -57.73
C PRO A 4 -59.34 4.88 -58.18
N VAL A 5 -59.03 4.95 -59.47
CA VAL A 5 -58.23 4.05 -60.31
C VAL A 5 -56.76 3.99 -59.86
N ALA A 6 -56.20 2.77 -59.83
CA ALA A 6 -54.78 2.50 -59.57
C ALA A 6 -53.92 2.75 -60.82
N ALA A 7 -52.81 3.47 -60.64
CA ALA A 7 -51.72 3.64 -61.60
C ALA A 7 -50.40 3.08 -61.01
N PRO A 8 -49.43 2.66 -61.84
CA PRO A 8 -48.40 1.69 -61.47
C PRO A 8 -47.20 2.30 -60.72
N ALA A 9 -46.49 1.42 -60.02
CA ALA A 9 -45.40 1.69 -59.09
C ALA A 9 -44.18 2.42 -59.70
N PRO A 10 -43.51 3.32 -58.95
CA PRO A 10 -42.12 3.63 -59.14
C PRO A 10 -41.24 2.81 -58.20
N THR A 11 -40.19 2.27 -58.80
CA THR A 11 -39.05 1.49 -58.31
C THR A 11 -38.49 1.93 -56.95
N ALA A 12 -38.33 0.95 -56.06
CA ALA A 12 -37.53 1.06 -54.85
C ALA A 12 -36.04 1.30 -55.19
N GLY A 13 -35.63 2.56 -55.16
CA GLY A 13 -34.22 2.93 -55.09
C GLY A 13 -33.67 2.60 -53.69
N GLY A 14 -33.10 1.41 -53.55
CA GLY A 14 -32.40 1.02 -52.33
C GLY A 14 -31.12 1.85 -52.17
N SER A 15 -31.12 2.81 -51.24
CA SER A 15 -29.89 3.37 -50.69
C SER A 15 -29.20 2.33 -49.81
N SER A 16 -28.62 1.33 -50.45
CA SER A 16 -27.70 0.38 -49.83
C SER A 16 -26.35 1.04 -49.60
N ASN A 17 -26.30 2.01 -48.68
CA ASN A 17 -25.05 2.31 -47.99
C ASN A 17 -24.78 1.17 -46.99
N ALA A 18 -24.28 0.07 -47.54
CA ALA A 18 -23.80 -1.09 -46.82
C ALA A 18 -22.57 -0.72 -45.98
N THR A 19 -22.80 -0.12 -44.82
CA THR A 19 -21.77 0.07 -43.79
C THR A 19 -22.30 -0.39 -42.44
N PHE A 20 -22.02 -1.66 -42.13
CA PHE A 20 -21.87 -2.25 -40.79
C PHE A 20 -22.90 -1.86 -39.71
N ARG A 21 -23.97 -2.67 -39.58
CA ARG A 21 -24.94 -2.62 -38.47
C ARG A 21 -24.49 -3.32 -37.17
N ASP A 22 -23.26 -3.81 -37.09
CA ASP A 22 -22.69 -4.46 -35.89
C ASP A 22 -21.92 -3.50 -34.94
N LYS A 23 -22.04 -2.17 -35.14
CA LYS A 23 -21.26 -1.14 -34.40
C LYS A 23 -21.77 -0.81 -32.99
N GLU A 24 -22.94 -1.30 -32.56
CA GLU A 24 -23.51 -0.92 -31.26
C GLU A 24 -22.75 -1.54 -30.07
N LYS A 25 -22.27 -2.78 -30.20
CA LYS A 25 -21.52 -3.47 -29.14
C LYS A 25 -20.23 -2.74 -28.71
N PRO A 26 -19.33 -2.31 -29.62
CA PRO A 26 -18.12 -1.59 -29.20
C PRO A 26 -18.41 -0.19 -28.63
N MET A 27 -19.46 0.49 -29.08
CA MET A 27 -19.86 1.79 -28.49
C MET A 27 -20.42 1.62 -27.07
N ALA A 28 -21.27 0.62 -26.85
CA ALA A 28 -21.83 0.32 -25.53
C ALA A 28 -20.73 -0.05 -24.52
N VAL A 29 -19.73 -0.84 -24.93
CA VAL A 29 -18.58 -1.18 -24.07
C VAL A 29 -17.77 0.08 -23.71
N ARG A 30 -17.56 1.00 -24.65
CA ARG A 30 -16.85 2.27 -24.39
C ARG A 30 -17.59 3.11 -23.35
N SER A 31 -18.88 3.32 -23.56
CA SER A 31 -19.71 4.09 -22.63
C SER A 31 -19.73 3.45 -21.25
N SER A 32 -19.89 2.12 -21.15
CA SER A 32 -19.83 1.39 -19.87
C SER A 32 -18.51 1.60 -19.14
N ASN A 33 -17.38 1.53 -19.85
CA ASN A 33 -16.06 1.72 -19.26
C ASN A 33 -15.87 3.15 -18.74
N ILE A 34 -16.29 4.14 -19.52
CA ILE A 34 -16.23 5.56 -19.16
C ILE A 34 -17.09 5.84 -17.92
N VAL A 35 -18.31 5.31 -17.88
CA VAL A 35 -19.22 5.49 -16.75
C VAL A 35 -18.65 4.85 -15.48
N ALA A 36 -18.09 3.64 -15.58
CA ALA A 36 -17.47 2.97 -14.43
C ALA A 36 -16.25 3.74 -13.89
N ALA A 37 -15.37 4.21 -14.78
CA ALA A 37 -14.19 4.99 -14.39
C ALA A 37 -14.59 6.35 -13.79
N ARG A 38 -15.58 7.03 -14.38
CA ARG A 38 -16.09 8.30 -13.89
C ARG A 38 -16.74 8.16 -12.51
N ALA A 39 -17.49 7.08 -12.26
CA ALA A 39 -18.08 6.83 -10.95
C ALA A 39 -17.02 6.70 -9.84
N VAL A 40 -15.85 6.12 -10.16
CA VAL A 40 -14.72 6.04 -9.23
C VAL A 40 -14.07 7.42 -9.02
N ALA A 41 -13.90 8.20 -10.09
CA ALA A 41 -13.39 9.57 -9.97
C ALA A 41 -14.33 10.46 -9.13
N ASP A 42 -15.65 10.33 -9.31
CA ASP A 42 -16.65 11.07 -8.55
C ASP A 42 -16.65 10.71 -7.05
N ALA A 43 -16.37 9.45 -6.70
CA ALA A 43 -16.22 9.04 -5.30
C ALA A 43 -15.02 9.72 -4.61
N ILE A 44 -13.91 9.87 -5.35
CA ILE A 44 -12.64 10.44 -4.86
C ILE A 44 -12.66 11.97 -4.89
N ARG A 45 -13.42 12.58 -5.80
CA ARG A 45 -13.59 14.04 -5.97
C ARG A 45 -13.86 14.78 -4.65
N THR A 46 -14.63 14.15 -3.75
CA THR A 46 -14.99 14.74 -2.44
C THR A 46 -13.84 14.83 -1.43
N SER A 47 -12.70 14.20 -1.71
CA SER A 47 -11.48 14.26 -0.89
C SER A 47 -10.46 15.25 -1.44
N LEU A 48 -10.72 15.90 -2.57
CA LEU A 48 -9.77 16.82 -3.20
C LEU A 48 -9.72 18.19 -2.50
N GLY A 49 -8.51 18.64 -2.17
CA GLY A 49 -8.22 19.97 -1.65
C GLY A 49 -8.25 20.09 -0.12
N PRO A 50 -7.90 21.27 0.43
CA PRO A 50 -7.81 21.48 1.89
C PRO A 50 -9.09 21.30 2.70
N ARG A 51 -10.26 21.35 2.04
CA ARG A 51 -11.58 21.05 2.64
C ARG A 51 -12.14 19.70 2.18
N GLY A 52 -11.29 18.85 1.61
CA GLY A 52 -11.62 17.48 1.26
C GLY A 52 -11.98 16.67 2.51
N MET A 53 -12.97 15.78 2.38
CA MET A 53 -13.38 14.91 3.48
C MET A 53 -12.60 13.60 3.45
N ASP A 54 -12.07 13.21 4.61
CA ASP A 54 -11.43 11.90 4.80
C ASP A 54 -12.44 10.76 4.64
N LYS A 55 -11.99 9.64 4.10
CA LYS A 55 -12.80 8.43 3.96
C LYS A 55 -12.37 7.39 4.97
N MET A 56 -13.36 6.85 5.69
CA MET A 56 -13.20 5.68 6.53
C MET A 56 -13.54 4.44 5.70
N ILE A 57 -12.54 3.59 5.46
CA ILE A 57 -12.68 2.34 4.74
C ILE A 57 -12.53 1.20 5.73
N ARG A 58 -13.51 0.29 5.77
CA ARG A 58 -13.46 -0.91 6.59
C ARG A 58 -13.21 -2.12 5.69
N GLY A 59 -12.06 -2.77 5.86
CA GLY A 59 -11.72 -4.00 5.15
C GLY A 59 -12.56 -5.18 5.61
N GLY A 60 -12.59 -6.25 4.81
CA GLY A 60 -13.35 -7.47 5.12
C GLY A 60 -12.89 -8.19 6.40
N LYS A 61 -11.65 -7.97 6.83
CA LYS A 61 -11.10 -8.49 8.11
C LYS A 61 -11.46 -7.64 9.33
N GLY A 62 -12.19 -6.54 9.15
CA GLY A 62 -12.58 -5.62 10.21
C GLY A 62 -11.56 -4.52 10.51
N GLU A 63 -10.41 -4.51 9.84
CA GLU A 63 -9.44 -3.41 9.89
C GLU A 63 -10.06 -2.13 9.30
N THR A 64 -9.89 -1.01 9.99
CA THR A 64 -10.40 0.29 9.59
C THR A 64 -9.24 1.19 9.22
N ILE A 65 -9.29 1.81 8.06
CA ILE A 65 -8.29 2.78 7.60
C ILE A 65 -9.03 4.10 7.38
N ILE A 66 -8.50 5.19 7.92
CA ILE A 66 -8.96 6.55 7.66
C ILE A 66 -7.89 7.20 6.80
N THR A 67 -8.29 7.75 5.65
CA THR A 67 -7.35 8.35 4.70
C THR A 67 -7.98 9.46 3.88
N ASN A 68 -7.18 10.48 3.58
CA ASN A 68 -7.47 11.47 2.55
C ASN A 68 -6.78 11.13 1.21
N ASP A 69 -5.68 10.39 1.27
CA ASP A 69 -4.88 10.04 0.09
C ASP A 69 -5.66 9.12 -0.88
N GLY A 70 -5.81 9.59 -2.12
CA GLY A 70 -6.55 8.91 -3.18
C GLY A 70 -5.96 7.55 -3.56
N ASN A 71 -4.63 7.40 -3.51
CA ASN A 71 -3.96 6.14 -3.84
C ASN A 71 -4.25 5.07 -2.78
N THR A 72 -4.11 5.41 -1.50
CA THR A 72 -4.45 4.52 -0.38
C THR A 72 -5.93 4.16 -0.39
N MET A 73 -6.82 5.12 -0.68
CA MET A 73 -8.25 4.88 -0.84
C MET A 73 -8.52 3.84 -1.94
N LEU A 74 -7.97 4.07 -3.14
CA LEU A 74 -8.16 3.20 -4.31
C LEU A 74 -7.60 1.79 -4.13
N LYS A 75 -6.44 1.66 -3.48
CA LYS A 75 -5.84 0.34 -3.16
C LYS A 75 -6.67 -0.44 -2.13
N SER A 76 -7.27 0.26 -1.18
CA SER A 76 -8.11 -0.35 -0.13
C SER A 76 -9.51 -0.69 -0.64
N MET A 77 -9.99 0.00 -1.66
CA MET A 77 -11.25 -0.31 -2.34
C MET A 77 -11.09 -1.54 -3.24
N SER A 78 -11.92 -2.56 -3.02
CA SER A 78 -11.96 -3.75 -3.88
C SER A 78 -12.69 -3.44 -5.19
N VAL A 79 -11.97 -2.86 -6.15
CA VAL A 79 -12.51 -2.47 -7.47
C VAL A 79 -12.52 -3.69 -8.40
N MET A 80 -13.71 -4.10 -8.87
CA MET A 80 -13.89 -5.25 -9.76
C MET A 80 -13.72 -4.91 -11.24
N HIS A 81 -14.13 -3.70 -11.66
CA HIS A 81 -14.15 -3.33 -13.07
C HIS A 81 -12.72 -3.05 -13.60
N PRO A 82 -12.30 -3.64 -14.75
CA PRO A 82 -10.93 -3.50 -15.26
C PRO A 82 -10.50 -2.05 -15.49
N THR A 83 -11.34 -1.21 -16.10
CA THR A 83 -11.04 0.21 -16.32
C THR A 83 -10.87 0.99 -15.02
N ALA A 84 -11.61 0.61 -13.98
CA ALA A 84 -11.47 1.26 -12.68
C ALA A 84 -10.20 0.78 -11.96
N LYS A 85 -9.74 -0.46 -12.21
CA LYS A 85 -8.42 -0.93 -11.79
C LYS A 85 -7.28 -0.17 -12.49
N MET A 86 -7.47 0.27 -13.73
CA MET A 86 -6.50 1.15 -14.40
C MET A 86 -6.35 2.48 -13.65
N LEU A 87 -7.44 3.06 -13.11
CA LEU A 87 -7.35 4.26 -12.27
C LEU A 87 -6.58 4.03 -10.96
N VAL A 88 -6.70 2.83 -10.36
CA VAL A 88 -5.89 2.44 -9.19
C VAL A 88 -4.40 2.43 -9.56
N ASN A 89 -4.06 1.86 -10.71
CA ASN A 89 -2.67 1.82 -11.19
C ASN A 89 -2.15 3.23 -11.53
N LEU A 90 -2.98 4.08 -12.13
CA LEU A 90 -2.67 5.48 -12.43
C LEU A 90 -2.32 6.25 -11.16
N SER A 91 -3.16 6.13 -10.12
CA SER A 91 -2.90 6.74 -8.82
C SER A 91 -1.62 6.20 -8.18
N GLY A 92 -1.36 4.90 -8.33
CA GLY A 92 -0.11 4.27 -7.89
C GLY A 92 1.14 4.74 -8.64
N ALA A 93 1.03 5.03 -9.94
CA ALA A 93 2.15 5.56 -10.73
C ALA A 93 2.50 7.00 -10.30
N GLN A 94 1.48 7.85 -10.12
CA GLN A 94 1.63 9.22 -9.63
C GLN A 94 2.28 9.25 -8.23
N ASP A 95 1.87 8.33 -7.35
CA ASP A 95 2.43 8.17 -6.00
C ASP A 95 3.94 7.83 -6.02
N VAL A 96 4.36 6.95 -6.92
CA VAL A 96 5.78 6.57 -7.04
C VAL A 96 6.62 7.71 -7.62
N GLU A 97 6.14 8.36 -8.68
CA GLU A 97 6.90 9.36 -9.43
C GLU A 97 7.00 10.70 -8.71
N ALA A 98 5.84 11.26 -8.37
CA ALA A 98 5.68 12.54 -7.69
C ALA A 98 5.46 12.32 -6.19
N GLY A 99 4.52 11.46 -5.82
CA GLY A 99 4.13 11.22 -4.42
C GLY A 99 3.25 12.31 -3.82
N ASP A 100 2.66 13.14 -4.68
CA ASP A 100 1.54 14.03 -4.37
C ASP A 100 0.63 14.10 -5.61
N GLY A 101 -0.60 14.58 -5.45
CA GLY A 101 -1.57 14.70 -6.54
C GLY A 101 -2.22 13.38 -6.98
N THR A 102 -2.16 12.34 -6.14
CA THR A 102 -2.77 11.01 -6.37
C THR A 102 -4.29 11.08 -6.56
N THR A 103 -4.94 12.03 -5.90
CA THR A 103 -6.37 12.35 -6.04
C THR A 103 -6.63 13.15 -7.32
N SER A 104 -5.81 14.17 -7.59
CA SER A 104 -5.96 15.08 -8.74
C SER A 104 -5.86 14.34 -10.07
N VAL A 105 -4.89 13.44 -10.22
CA VAL A 105 -4.69 12.67 -11.46
C VAL A 105 -5.92 11.83 -11.83
N VAL A 106 -6.59 11.24 -10.83
CA VAL A 106 -7.79 10.42 -11.04
C VAL A 106 -8.99 11.29 -11.44
N VAL A 107 -9.14 12.47 -10.81
CA VAL A 107 -10.22 13.42 -11.12
C VAL A 107 -10.03 14.00 -12.53
N ILE A 108 -8.80 14.38 -12.92
CA ILE A 108 -8.48 14.85 -14.28
C ILE A 108 -8.79 13.75 -15.30
N CYS A 109 -8.34 12.51 -15.06
CA CYS A 109 -8.63 11.38 -15.94
C CYS A 109 -10.16 11.14 -16.09
N GLY A 110 -10.91 11.21 -14.99
CA GLY A 110 -12.38 11.07 -15.02
C GLY A 110 -13.08 12.17 -15.82
N SER A 111 -12.61 13.42 -15.69
CA SER A 111 -13.12 14.56 -16.46
C SER A 111 -12.82 14.42 -17.95
N LEU A 112 -11.59 14.03 -18.30
CA LEU A 112 -11.17 13.81 -19.68
C LEU A 112 -11.93 12.66 -20.34
N LEU A 113 -12.22 11.57 -19.61
CA LEU A 113 -13.11 10.51 -20.09
C LEU A 113 -14.53 11.03 -20.38
N GLY A 114 -15.06 11.90 -19.52
CA GLY A 114 -16.35 12.55 -19.75
C GLY A 114 -16.33 13.52 -20.94
N ALA A 115 -15.22 14.21 -21.18
CA ALA A 115 -15.02 15.03 -22.38
C ALA A 115 -14.95 14.15 -23.65
N ALA A 116 -14.24 13.02 -23.59
CA ALA A 116 -14.18 12.05 -24.67
C ALA A 116 -15.56 11.48 -25.01
N ASP A 117 -16.40 11.15 -24.02
CA ASP A 117 -17.77 10.66 -24.25
C ASP A 117 -18.64 11.67 -25.03
N ARG A 118 -18.51 12.97 -24.71
CA ARG A 118 -19.16 14.06 -25.45
C ARG A 118 -18.66 14.22 -26.89
N LEU A 119 -17.41 13.83 -27.16
CA LEU A 119 -16.84 13.86 -28.52
C LEU A 119 -17.24 12.60 -29.32
N LEU A 120 -17.34 11.45 -28.64
CA LEU A 120 -17.81 10.20 -29.22
C LEU A 120 -19.29 10.30 -29.65
N SER A 121 -20.14 10.95 -28.84
CA SER A 121 -21.55 11.18 -29.19
C SER A 121 -21.73 12.09 -30.41
N LYS A 122 -20.74 12.96 -30.69
CA LYS A 122 -20.67 13.77 -31.92
C LYS A 122 -20.16 12.99 -33.14
N GLY A 123 -19.80 11.71 -32.98
CA GLY A 123 -19.34 10.84 -34.07
C GLY A 123 -17.85 10.96 -34.41
N ILE A 124 -17.04 11.59 -33.56
CA ILE A 124 -15.59 11.68 -33.79
C ILE A 124 -14.96 10.31 -33.52
N HIS A 125 -14.07 9.87 -34.41
CA HIS A 125 -13.39 8.59 -34.25
C HIS A 125 -12.50 8.60 -32.98
N PRO A 126 -12.56 7.58 -32.10
CA PRO A 126 -11.76 7.54 -30.87
C PRO A 126 -10.26 7.75 -31.11
N SER A 127 -9.78 7.35 -32.29
CA SER A 127 -8.36 7.52 -32.59
C SER A 127 -7.89 8.94 -32.66
N VAL A 128 -8.69 9.77 -33.30
CA VAL A 128 -8.40 11.20 -33.44
C VAL A 128 -8.47 11.86 -32.07
N ILE A 129 -9.43 11.45 -31.21
CA ILE A 129 -9.56 11.99 -29.85
C ILE A 129 -8.31 11.73 -29.03
N SER A 130 -7.83 10.48 -28.96
CA SER A 130 -6.70 10.16 -28.09
C SER A 130 -5.39 10.76 -28.60
N GLU A 131 -5.17 10.78 -29.91
CA GLU A 131 -3.98 11.44 -30.49
C GLU A 131 -4.02 12.95 -30.26
N SER A 132 -5.20 13.57 -30.43
CA SER A 132 -5.38 14.99 -30.13
C SER A 132 -5.13 15.30 -28.65
N PHE A 133 -5.59 14.45 -27.73
CA PHE A 133 -5.38 14.63 -26.29
C PHE A 133 -3.91 14.46 -25.90
N GLN A 134 -3.17 13.55 -26.54
CA GLN A 134 -1.74 13.40 -26.30
C GLN A 134 -0.95 14.63 -26.77
N ARG A 135 -1.29 15.19 -27.94
CA ARG A 135 -0.69 16.45 -28.41
C ARG A 135 -1.06 17.65 -27.52
N ALA A 136 -2.32 17.72 -27.07
CA ALA A 136 -2.77 18.76 -26.13
C ALA A 136 -2.07 18.66 -24.77
N ALA A 137 -1.81 17.44 -24.28
CA ALA A 137 -1.05 17.21 -23.05
C ALA A 137 0.40 17.68 -23.18
N ALA A 138 1.08 17.39 -24.30
CA ALA A 138 2.43 17.88 -24.56
C ALA A 138 2.48 19.42 -24.57
N ALA A 139 1.54 20.07 -25.26
CA ALA A 139 1.41 21.52 -25.24
C ALA A 139 1.13 22.07 -23.83
N ALA A 140 0.28 21.40 -23.04
CA ALA A 140 0.01 21.80 -21.66
C ALA A 140 1.26 21.76 -20.76
N VAL A 141 2.15 20.78 -20.98
CA VAL A 141 3.41 20.68 -20.24
C VAL A 141 4.34 21.85 -20.57
N GLU A 142 4.40 22.29 -21.83
CA GLU A 142 5.14 23.51 -22.22
C GLU A 142 4.61 24.74 -21.49
N VAL A 143 3.28 24.91 -21.42
CA VAL A 143 2.64 26.01 -20.68
C VAL A 143 3.02 25.99 -19.20
N LEU A 144 3.06 24.81 -18.58
CA LEU A 144 3.48 24.66 -17.18
C LEU A 144 4.94 25.05 -16.96
N HIS A 145 5.82 24.70 -17.91
CA HIS A 145 7.23 25.10 -17.86
C HIS A 145 7.39 26.63 -17.94
N ASP A 146 6.64 27.29 -18.82
CA ASP A 146 6.65 28.76 -18.98
C ASP A 146 6.09 29.52 -17.77
N MET A 147 5.20 28.87 -17.00
CA MET A 147 4.62 29.42 -15.77
C MET A 147 5.54 29.24 -14.55
N SER A 148 6.52 28.33 -14.65
CA SER A 148 7.26 27.85 -13.49
C SER A 148 8.27 28.87 -12.95
N LEU A 149 8.39 28.90 -11.62
CA LEU A 149 9.34 29.71 -10.88
C LEU A 149 10.53 28.82 -10.48
N PRO A 150 11.73 29.01 -11.07
CA PRO A 150 12.89 28.21 -10.73
C PRO A 150 13.37 28.52 -9.31
N ILE A 151 13.76 27.48 -8.56
CA ILE A 151 14.22 27.59 -7.17
C ILE A 151 15.62 27.03 -6.97
N THR A 152 16.30 27.53 -5.95
CA THR A 152 17.57 26.96 -5.47
C THR A 152 17.33 26.11 -4.23
N LEU A 153 17.98 24.94 -4.14
CA LEU A 153 17.83 24.01 -3.01
C LEU A 153 18.34 24.57 -1.66
N SER A 154 19.09 25.66 -1.69
CA SER A 154 19.52 26.39 -0.49
C SER A 154 18.39 27.19 0.17
N ASP A 155 17.29 27.44 -0.55
CA ASP A 155 16.17 28.20 -0.01
C ASP A 155 15.23 27.27 0.78
N THR A 156 15.51 27.14 2.07
CA THR A 156 14.70 26.37 3.00
C THR A 156 13.30 26.93 3.18
N SER A 157 13.08 28.23 2.92
CA SER A 157 11.78 28.86 3.10
C SER A 157 10.78 28.39 2.05
N SER A 158 11.17 28.37 0.78
CA SER A 158 10.34 27.86 -0.33
C SER A 158 10.05 26.36 -0.18
N LEU A 159 11.03 25.56 0.26
CA LEU A 159 10.83 24.12 0.53
C LEU A 159 9.83 23.88 1.65
N LEU A 160 9.91 24.69 2.72
CA LEU A 160 9.00 24.60 3.86
C LEU A 160 7.57 25.02 3.48
N GLN A 161 7.41 26.04 2.64
CA GLN A 161 6.11 26.46 2.12
C GLN A 161 5.45 25.36 1.26
N ALA A 162 6.22 24.72 0.37
CA ALA A 162 5.72 23.60 -0.43
C ALA A 162 5.31 22.40 0.44
N ALA A 163 6.15 22.03 1.42
CA ALA A 163 5.84 20.94 2.35
C ALA A 163 4.58 21.24 3.20
N ASN A 164 4.45 22.47 3.71
CA ASN A 164 3.28 22.88 4.48
C ASN A 164 2.00 22.90 3.64
N THR A 165 2.11 23.25 2.35
CA THR A 165 0.97 23.23 1.43
C THR A 165 0.41 21.81 1.27
N SER A 166 1.28 20.82 1.06
CA SER A 166 0.86 19.41 0.92
C SER A 166 0.27 18.81 2.22
N LEU A 167 0.77 19.24 3.38
CA LEU A 167 0.25 18.81 4.68
C LEU A 167 -1.09 19.47 5.06
N SER A 168 -1.45 20.60 4.43
CA SER A 168 -2.59 21.42 4.84
C SER A 168 -3.96 20.76 4.64
N SER A 169 -4.07 19.78 3.72
CA SER A 169 -5.32 19.05 3.47
C SER A 169 -5.53 17.83 4.35
N LYS A 170 -4.56 17.49 5.21
CA LYS A 170 -4.57 16.23 5.98
C LYS A 170 -4.95 16.44 7.43
N ILE A 171 -5.22 15.34 8.13
CA ILE A 171 -5.51 15.35 9.58
C ILE A 171 -4.37 16.04 10.37
N VAL A 172 -3.14 15.93 9.88
CA VAL A 172 -1.95 16.54 10.50
C VAL A 172 -1.74 18.03 10.15
N SER A 173 -2.70 18.67 9.49
CA SER A 173 -2.61 20.09 9.08
C SER A 173 -2.30 21.04 10.24
N GLN A 174 -2.86 20.77 11.43
CA GLN A 174 -2.59 21.54 12.65
C GLN A 174 -1.12 21.45 13.10
N TYR A 175 -0.45 20.34 12.79
CA TYR A 175 0.95 20.06 13.14
C TYR A 175 1.92 20.27 11.97
N SER A 176 1.46 20.91 10.88
CA SER A 176 2.29 21.21 9.69
C SER A 176 3.55 21.99 10.05
N ASN A 177 3.47 22.91 11.02
CA ASN A 177 4.62 23.69 11.51
C ASN A 177 5.74 22.82 12.11
N LEU A 178 5.43 21.63 12.61
CA LEU A 178 6.41 20.69 13.16
C LEU A 178 6.90 19.71 12.09
N LEU A 179 5.95 19.10 11.36
CA LEU A 179 6.24 18.06 10.37
C LEU A 179 6.91 18.61 9.10
N GLY A 180 6.58 19.84 8.68
CA GLY A 180 7.16 20.50 7.52
C GLY A 180 8.68 20.66 7.64
N PRO A 181 9.19 21.32 8.70
CA PRO A 181 10.63 21.40 8.96
C PRO A 181 11.29 20.03 9.10
N MET A 182 10.64 19.04 9.73
CA MET A 182 11.19 17.69 9.84
C MET A 182 11.40 17.04 8.47
N ALA A 183 10.42 17.15 7.56
CA ALA A 183 10.54 16.61 6.21
C ALA A 183 11.67 17.30 5.43
N VAL A 184 11.73 18.63 5.46
CA VAL A 184 12.78 19.41 4.77
C VAL A 184 14.16 19.10 5.33
N ASN A 185 14.32 19.06 6.65
CA ASN A 185 15.59 18.75 7.30
C ASN A 185 16.03 17.30 7.01
N SER A 186 15.10 16.34 6.99
CA SER A 186 15.39 14.95 6.64
C SER A 186 15.98 14.84 5.24
N VAL A 187 15.33 15.46 4.26
CA VAL A 187 15.77 15.40 2.86
C VAL A 187 17.05 16.19 2.64
N THR A 188 17.20 17.36 3.25
CA THR A 188 18.43 18.18 3.14
C THR A 188 19.64 17.43 3.70
N LYS A 189 19.45 16.68 4.79
CA LYS A 189 20.51 15.85 5.39
C LYS A 189 20.87 14.65 4.52
N THR A 190 19.92 14.03 3.82
CA THR A 190 20.22 12.85 2.97
C THR A 190 20.88 13.21 1.64
N ILE A 191 20.76 14.47 1.20
CA ILE A 191 21.29 14.93 -0.10
C ILE A 191 22.79 15.23 -0.03
N ASP A 192 23.50 14.83 -1.08
CA ASP A 192 24.78 15.41 -1.45
C ASP A 192 24.58 16.50 -2.50
N LEU A 193 24.85 17.76 -2.12
CA LEU A 193 24.59 18.97 -2.91
C LEU A 193 25.28 18.99 -4.30
N LYS A 194 26.21 18.07 -4.56
CA LYS A 194 27.03 18.03 -5.79
C LYS A 194 26.58 16.97 -6.82
N THR A 195 25.74 16.00 -6.43
CA THR A 195 25.46 14.80 -7.27
C THR A 195 23.97 14.43 -7.33
N ALA A 196 23.09 15.17 -6.67
CA ALA A 196 21.72 14.74 -6.44
C ALA A 196 20.76 15.12 -7.57
N ASP A 197 20.59 14.22 -8.54
CA ASP A 197 19.46 14.23 -9.48
C ASP A 197 18.21 13.53 -8.90
N ASN A 198 18.39 12.62 -7.93
CA ASN A 198 17.30 11.91 -7.28
C ASN A 198 17.62 11.61 -5.81
N VAL A 199 16.59 11.66 -4.96
CA VAL A 199 16.67 11.32 -3.52
C VAL A 199 16.05 9.95 -3.30
N ASP A 200 16.83 9.03 -2.74
CA ASP A 200 16.28 7.75 -2.28
C ASP A 200 15.61 7.92 -0.92
N LEU A 201 14.27 7.84 -0.91
CA LEU A 201 13.47 7.91 0.31
C LEU A 201 13.72 6.72 1.24
N LYS A 202 14.30 5.61 0.75
CA LYS A 202 14.68 4.47 1.61
C LYS A 202 15.74 4.84 2.67
N ASN A 203 16.48 5.93 2.46
CA ASN A 203 17.43 6.45 3.44
C ASN A 203 16.76 7.24 4.58
N ILE A 204 15.45 7.51 4.49
CA ILE A 204 14.66 8.17 5.52
C ILE A 204 13.71 7.13 6.10
N ARG A 205 13.95 6.73 7.35
CA ARG A 205 13.12 5.73 8.02
C ARG A 205 12.11 6.40 8.94
N ILE A 206 10.83 6.14 8.71
CA ILE A 206 9.76 6.58 9.60
C ILE A 206 9.45 5.43 10.57
N VAL A 207 9.62 5.68 11.86
CA VAL A 207 9.36 4.71 12.94
C VAL A 207 8.11 5.14 13.69
N LYS A 208 7.07 4.32 13.58
CA LYS A 208 5.78 4.59 14.22
C LYS A 208 5.71 4.01 15.62
N ARG A 209 5.32 4.83 16.59
CA ARG A 209 5.12 4.42 17.99
C ARG A 209 3.78 4.89 18.51
N VAL A 210 3.01 3.94 19.03
CA VAL A 210 1.76 4.25 19.74
C VAL A 210 2.11 4.88 21.09
N GLY A 211 1.39 5.95 21.44
CA GLY A 211 1.52 6.68 22.70
C GLY A 211 2.12 8.09 22.51
N GLY A 212 1.65 9.02 23.35
CA GLY A 212 1.96 10.45 23.21
C GLY A 212 1.06 11.16 22.20
N THR A 213 1.41 12.40 21.87
CA THR A 213 0.77 13.20 20.82
C THR A 213 1.64 13.23 19.56
N ILE A 214 1.12 13.79 18.46
CA ILE A 214 1.92 14.01 17.24
C ILE A 214 3.04 15.02 17.49
N GLU A 215 2.86 15.94 18.44
CA GLU A 215 3.85 16.95 18.82
C GLU A 215 5.12 16.35 19.43
N ASP A 216 5.00 15.18 20.06
CA ASP A 216 6.13 14.42 20.61
C ASP A 216 6.97 13.71 19.53
N SER A 217 6.63 13.90 18.25
CA SER A 217 7.41 13.36 17.14
C SER A 217 8.75 14.08 17.03
N GLU A 218 9.81 13.34 16.71
CA GLU A 218 11.17 13.86 16.73
C GLU A 218 11.98 13.36 15.54
N LEU A 219 12.84 14.25 15.03
CA LEU A 219 13.84 13.93 14.04
C LEU A 219 15.11 13.45 14.76
N VAL A 220 15.51 12.20 14.53
CA VAL A 220 16.71 11.63 15.11
C VAL A 220 17.79 11.49 14.04
N ASP A 221 18.91 12.15 14.29
CA ASP A 221 20.12 12.05 13.47
C ASP A 221 20.82 10.72 13.78
N GLY A 222 20.33 9.66 13.13
CA GLY A 222 20.83 8.31 13.26
C GLY A 222 19.77 7.25 13.01
N LEU A 223 19.97 6.09 13.64
CA LEU A 223 19.12 4.92 13.50
C LEU A 223 18.20 4.80 14.73
N VAL A 224 16.91 4.61 14.49
CA VAL A 224 15.95 4.21 15.53
C VAL A 224 15.44 2.81 15.23
N LEU A 225 15.45 1.95 16.24
CA LEU A 225 14.95 0.58 16.16
C LEU A 225 13.63 0.42 16.92
N THR A 226 12.73 -0.38 16.35
CA THR A 226 11.42 -0.69 16.93
C THR A 226 11.50 -1.77 18.03
N GLN A 227 12.59 -2.53 18.03
CA GLN A 227 12.79 -3.64 18.93
C GLN A 227 13.34 -3.14 20.27
N PRO A 228 12.82 -3.62 21.42
CA PRO A 228 13.34 -3.26 22.73
C PRO A 228 14.66 -4.01 23.03
N VAL A 229 15.40 -3.51 24.01
CA VAL A 229 16.59 -4.21 24.51
C VAL A 229 16.18 -5.40 25.37
N LEU A 230 16.96 -6.47 25.28
CA LEU A 230 16.76 -7.67 26.10
C LEU A 230 17.22 -7.46 27.54
N LYS A 231 16.27 -7.20 28.44
CA LYS A 231 16.52 -6.99 29.88
C LYS A 231 16.55 -8.25 30.73
N ASN A 232 16.07 -9.39 30.22
CA ASN A 232 15.89 -10.62 31.00
C ASN A 232 17.18 -11.11 31.69
N ALA A 233 18.35 -10.72 31.17
CA ALA A 233 19.66 -11.10 31.68
C ALA A 233 20.40 -9.99 32.46
N GLY A 234 19.81 -8.81 32.64
CA GLY A 234 20.48 -7.66 33.29
C GLY A 234 21.49 -6.93 32.39
N GLY A 235 21.24 -6.86 31.08
CA GLY A 235 22.09 -6.14 30.13
C GLY A 235 22.05 -4.61 30.30
N PRO A 236 23.09 -3.88 29.85
CA PRO A 236 23.12 -2.42 29.91
C PRO A 236 22.07 -1.81 28.96
N ALA A 237 21.33 -0.80 29.43
CA ALA A 237 20.33 -0.08 28.65
C ALA A 237 20.91 1.12 27.87
N ARG A 238 22.11 1.58 28.26
CA ARG A 238 22.82 2.71 27.66
C ARG A 238 24.29 2.36 27.51
N MET A 239 24.85 2.67 26.34
CA MET A 239 26.26 2.46 25.99
C MET A 239 26.80 3.70 25.26
N GLU A 240 27.90 4.23 25.76
CA GLU A 240 28.66 5.31 25.13
C GLU A 240 29.81 4.72 24.30
N LYS A 241 30.14 5.36 23.18
CA LYS A 241 31.16 4.93 22.19
C LYS A 241 30.99 3.46 21.82
N ALA A 242 29.80 3.15 21.33
CA ALA A 242 29.41 1.81 20.94
C ALA A 242 30.07 1.38 19.63
N ARG A 243 30.63 0.17 19.65
CA ARG A 243 30.97 -0.59 18.45
C ARG A 243 29.83 -1.57 18.16
N ILE A 244 29.19 -1.37 17.01
CA ILE A 244 27.96 -2.05 16.62
C ILE A 244 28.30 -3.22 15.70
N GLY A 245 27.92 -4.43 16.09
CA GLY A 245 27.98 -5.62 15.25
C GLY A 245 26.60 -6.06 14.80
N LEU A 246 26.43 -6.32 13.51
CA LEU A 246 25.22 -6.91 12.96
C LEU A 246 25.47 -8.39 12.63
N ILE A 247 24.72 -9.27 13.28
CA ILE A 247 24.86 -10.72 13.18
C ILE A 247 23.65 -11.30 12.44
N GLN A 248 23.94 -12.18 11.47
CA GLN A 248 22.94 -12.99 10.76
C GLN A 248 22.86 -14.43 11.27
N PHE A 249 23.91 -14.94 11.94
CA PHE A 249 23.88 -16.26 12.59
C PHE A 249 23.15 -16.24 13.93
N GLN A 250 22.71 -17.41 14.40
CA GLN A 250 22.00 -17.54 15.68
C GLN A 250 22.97 -17.81 16.84
N LEU A 251 22.67 -17.24 18.01
CA LEU A 251 23.35 -17.50 19.29
C LEU A 251 22.63 -18.61 20.05
N SER A 252 22.51 -19.78 19.42
CA SER A 252 21.86 -20.96 19.97
C SER A 252 22.84 -22.11 20.18
N PRO A 253 22.49 -23.13 20.99
CA PRO A 253 23.22 -24.40 21.02
C PRO A 253 23.35 -25.00 19.60
N PRO A 254 24.39 -25.83 19.36
CA PRO A 254 24.64 -26.39 18.05
C PRO A 254 23.52 -27.34 17.65
N LYS A 255 22.67 -26.89 16.73
CA LYS A 255 21.66 -27.71 16.07
C LYS A 255 22.09 -27.89 14.61
N PRO A 256 22.24 -29.11 14.10
CA PRO A 256 22.39 -29.36 12.66
C PRO A 256 21.07 -29.02 11.94
N ASP A 257 21.14 -28.73 10.63
CA ASP A 257 19.92 -28.55 9.81
C ASP A 257 19.23 -29.89 9.51
N MET A 258 19.96 -31.00 9.62
CA MET A 258 19.41 -32.35 9.52
C MET A 258 18.90 -32.83 10.88
N GLU A 259 17.90 -33.71 10.87
CA GLU A 259 17.39 -34.35 12.08
C GLU A 259 18.53 -35.05 12.83
N ASN A 260 18.81 -34.59 14.04
CA ASN A 260 19.84 -35.16 14.90
C ASN A 260 19.21 -35.72 16.17
N THR A 261 19.61 -36.93 16.55
CA THR A 261 19.24 -37.54 17.82
C THR A 261 20.50 -37.69 18.67
N ILE A 262 20.49 -37.05 19.84
CA ILE A 262 21.58 -37.21 20.81
C ILE A 262 21.24 -38.42 21.67
N GLN A 263 21.90 -39.54 21.42
CA GLN A 263 21.76 -40.75 22.25
C GLN A 263 22.65 -40.63 23.48
N VAL A 264 22.05 -40.70 24.66
CA VAL A 264 22.76 -40.64 25.94
C VAL A 264 22.72 -42.03 26.57
N ASN A 265 23.89 -42.66 26.64
CA ASN A 265 24.01 -44.04 27.15
C ASN A 265 24.39 -44.09 28.64
N ASP A 266 25.01 -43.02 29.16
CA ASP A 266 25.48 -42.95 30.55
C ASP A 266 25.05 -41.62 31.21
N TYR A 267 24.67 -41.66 32.48
CA TYR A 267 24.27 -40.49 33.27
C TYR A 267 25.38 -39.43 33.33
N ARG A 268 26.65 -39.85 33.35
CA ARG A 268 27.80 -38.93 33.33
C ARG A 268 27.93 -38.14 32.01
N GLN A 269 27.36 -38.65 30.91
CA GLN A 269 27.38 -37.95 29.62
C GLN A 269 26.39 -36.78 29.60
N MET A 270 25.30 -36.82 30.38
CA MET A 270 24.36 -35.70 30.51
C MET A 270 25.07 -34.42 30.98
N ASP A 271 25.89 -34.54 32.04
CA ASP A 271 26.64 -33.39 32.57
C ASP A 271 27.67 -32.86 31.58
N LYS A 272 28.28 -33.74 30.77
CA LYS A 272 29.23 -33.32 29.72
C LYS A 272 28.53 -32.52 28.63
N ILE A 273 27.37 -32.98 28.15
CA ILE A 273 26.59 -32.31 27.11
C ILE A 273 26.20 -30.89 27.57
N VAL A 274 25.65 -30.76 28.78
CA VAL A 274 25.25 -29.44 29.33
C VAL A 274 26.46 -28.50 29.48
N LYS A 275 27.62 -29.04 29.88
CA LYS A 275 28.86 -28.26 29.97
C LYS A 275 29.38 -27.84 28.59
N GLU A 276 29.30 -28.72 27.60
CA GLU A 276 29.75 -28.47 26.24
C GLU A 276 28.88 -27.42 25.52
N GLU A 277 27.55 -27.49 25.69
CA GLU A 277 26.64 -26.45 25.20
C GLU A 277 26.95 -25.08 25.82
N ARG A 278 27.20 -25.04 27.14
CA ARG A 278 27.61 -23.81 27.84
C ARG A 278 28.94 -23.29 27.31
N LEU A 279 29.92 -24.17 27.11
CA LEU A 279 31.24 -23.83 26.56
C LEU A 279 31.14 -23.30 25.14
N TYR A 280 30.29 -23.89 24.30
CA TYR A 280 30.04 -23.43 22.93
C TYR A 280 29.52 -21.99 22.92
N LEU A 281 28.44 -21.71 23.66
CA LEU A 281 27.87 -20.36 23.78
C LEU A 281 28.89 -19.36 24.39
N LEU A 282 29.64 -19.80 25.40
CA LEU A 282 30.68 -18.97 26.02
C LEU A 282 31.81 -18.63 25.06
N ASN A 283 32.25 -19.58 24.23
CA ASN A 283 33.28 -19.36 23.23
C ASN A 283 32.81 -18.36 22.17
N MET A 284 31.54 -18.44 21.76
CA MET A 284 30.94 -17.45 20.87
C MET A 284 30.94 -16.05 21.48
N ALA A 285 30.45 -15.91 22.71
CA ALA A 285 30.43 -14.64 23.43
C ALA A 285 31.85 -14.06 23.64
N LYS A 286 32.84 -14.91 23.92
CA LYS A 286 34.26 -14.52 24.02
C LYS A 286 34.80 -14.00 22.69
N LYS A 287 34.47 -14.60 21.55
CA LYS A 287 34.87 -14.09 20.22
C LYS A 287 34.31 -12.69 19.96
N ILE A 288 33.02 -12.48 20.27
CA ILE A 288 32.37 -11.16 20.15
C ILE A 288 33.09 -10.12 21.03
N LYS A 289 33.43 -10.49 22.27
CA LYS A 289 34.16 -9.58 23.17
C LYS A 289 35.60 -9.33 22.73
N LYS A 290 36.29 -10.32 22.16
CA LYS A 290 37.66 -10.16 21.62
C LYS A 290 37.72 -9.12 20.50
N ALA A 291 36.70 -9.09 19.64
CA ALA A 291 36.54 -8.06 18.63
C ALA A 291 36.08 -6.69 19.19
N LYS A 292 35.93 -6.58 20.52
CA LYS A 292 35.52 -5.36 21.24
C LYS A 292 34.15 -4.82 20.80
N CYS A 293 33.22 -5.70 20.47
CA CYS A 293 31.85 -5.32 20.17
C CYS A 293 31.09 -5.00 21.47
N ASN A 294 30.37 -3.87 21.48
CA ASN A 294 29.64 -3.37 22.64
C ASN A 294 28.12 -3.44 22.44
N VAL A 295 27.66 -3.32 21.20
CA VAL A 295 26.24 -3.39 20.83
C VAL A 295 26.08 -4.45 19.74
N LEU A 296 25.12 -5.35 19.94
CA LEU A 296 24.87 -6.49 19.08
C LEU A 296 23.45 -6.43 18.54
N PHE A 297 23.35 -6.43 17.22
CA PHE A 297 22.11 -6.47 16.47
C PHE A 297 21.96 -7.85 15.85
N ILE A 298 20.88 -8.56 16.20
CA ILE A 298 20.65 -9.93 15.78
C ILE A 298 19.45 -9.97 14.86
N GLN A 299 19.67 -10.47 13.64
CA GLN A 299 18.62 -10.66 12.66
C GLN A 299 17.60 -11.70 13.15
N LYS A 300 16.31 -11.46 12.84
CA LYS A 300 15.24 -12.41 13.10
C LYS A 300 15.48 -13.70 12.32
N SER A 301 15.58 -14.81 13.05
CA SER A 301 15.66 -16.16 12.48
C SER A 301 14.31 -16.85 12.69
N ILE A 302 13.70 -17.30 11.60
CA ILE A 302 12.41 -18.03 11.61
C ILE A 302 12.61 -19.54 11.73
N LEU A 303 13.77 -20.04 11.32
CA LEU A 303 14.09 -21.47 11.29
C LEU A 303 14.49 -21.99 12.67
N ARG A 304 15.10 -21.12 13.48
CA ARG A 304 15.73 -21.44 14.76
C ARG A 304 15.66 -20.26 15.71
N ASP A 305 15.74 -20.55 17.00
CA ASP A 305 15.85 -19.53 18.04
C ASP A 305 17.10 -18.66 17.81
N ALA A 306 16.89 -17.35 17.61
CA ALA A 306 17.98 -16.42 17.34
C ALA A 306 18.92 -16.23 18.55
N VAL A 307 18.39 -16.34 19.76
CA VAL A 307 19.10 -16.21 21.03
C VAL A 307 18.54 -17.18 22.05
N ASN A 308 19.41 -17.76 22.88
CA ASN A 308 19.04 -18.56 24.04
C ASN A 308 19.21 -17.73 25.34
N ASP A 309 18.43 -18.00 26.38
CA ASP A 309 18.53 -17.27 27.67
C ASP A 309 19.93 -17.35 28.29
N LEU A 310 20.58 -18.51 28.16
CA LEU A 310 21.96 -18.70 28.61
C LEU A 310 22.96 -17.82 27.84
N SER A 311 22.73 -17.62 26.53
CA SER A 311 23.58 -16.75 25.70
C SER A 311 23.41 -15.29 26.11
N LEU A 312 22.18 -14.87 26.44
CA LEU A 312 21.89 -13.52 26.94
C LEU A 312 22.55 -13.26 28.29
N HIS A 313 22.54 -14.25 29.19
CA HIS A 313 23.25 -14.15 30.46
C HIS A 313 24.76 -13.95 30.28
N PHE A 314 25.39 -14.65 29.32
CA PHE A 314 26.81 -14.42 29.02
C PHE A 314 27.08 -13.04 28.39
N LEU A 315 26.22 -12.58 27.48
CA LEU A 315 26.34 -11.25 26.88
C LEU A 315 26.17 -10.13 27.92
N ALA A 316 25.21 -10.27 28.84
CA ALA A 316 24.98 -9.33 29.93
C ALA A 316 26.18 -9.25 30.88
N LYS A 317 26.76 -10.40 31.26
CA LYS A 317 27.97 -10.44 32.10
C LYS A 317 29.20 -9.81 31.42
N LEU A 318 29.25 -9.82 30.09
CA LEU A 318 30.29 -9.16 29.30
C LEU A 318 30.02 -7.67 29.04
N GLY A 319 28.88 -7.15 29.52
CA GLY A 319 28.45 -5.77 29.32
C GLY A 319 28.10 -5.44 27.87
N ILE A 320 27.56 -6.39 27.12
CA ILE A 320 27.17 -6.21 25.71
C ILE A 320 25.66 -5.98 25.65
N LEU A 321 25.25 -4.88 25.02
CA LEU A 321 23.85 -4.58 24.74
C LEU A 321 23.41 -5.42 23.53
N ALA A 322 22.33 -6.19 23.65
CA ALA A 322 21.82 -7.02 22.57
C ALA A 322 20.36 -6.67 22.24
N VAL A 323 20.09 -6.47 20.94
CA VAL A 323 18.75 -6.31 20.37
C VAL A 323 18.51 -7.47 19.41
N LYS A 324 17.39 -8.16 19.60
CA LYS A 324 16.95 -9.26 18.72
C LYS A 324 15.79 -8.83 17.82
N ASP A 325 15.43 -9.72 16.90
CA ASP A 325 14.27 -9.60 16.03
C ASP A 325 14.33 -8.43 15.03
N ILE A 326 15.53 -8.16 14.51
CA ILE A 326 15.72 -7.19 13.43
C ILE A 326 15.24 -7.82 12.12
N GLU A 327 14.39 -7.09 11.39
CA GLU A 327 13.87 -7.56 10.12
C GLU A 327 14.93 -7.51 9.02
N ARG A 328 14.79 -8.38 8.01
CA ARG A 328 15.76 -8.47 6.91
C ARG A 328 15.86 -7.16 6.12
N ASP A 329 14.74 -6.48 5.94
CA ASP A 329 14.66 -5.23 5.19
C ASP A 329 15.37 -4.09 5.93
N GLU A 330 15.49 -4.18 7.25
CA GLU A 330 16.19 -3.20 8.08
C GLU A 330 17.71 -3.35 8.03
N VAL A 331 18.24 -4.52 7.67
CA VAL A 331 19.68 -4.81 7.67
C VAL A 331 20.43 -3.83 6.78
N GLU A 332 19.93 -3.57 5.56
CA GLU A 332 20.58 -2.64 4.64
C GLU A 332 20.60 -1.21 5.20
N PHE A 333 19.52 -0.78 5.82
CA PHE A 333 19.40 0.54 6.44
C PHE A 333 20.37 0.70 7.61
N ILE A 334 20.48 -0.31 8.49
CA ILE A 334 21.40 -0.31 9.63
C ILE A 334 22.85 -0.27 9.14
N CYS A 335 23.18 -1.03 8.10
CA CYS A 335 24.51 -1.03 7.48
C CYS A 335 24.89 0.34 6.91
N LYS A 336 23.96 1.01 6.19
CA LYS A 336 24.18 2.38 5.68
C LYS A 336 24.33 3.40 6.81
N SER A 337 23.51 3.27 7.86
CA SER A 337 23.45 4.22 8.97
C SER A 337 24.67 4.17 9.89
N THR A 338 25.16 2.96 10.18
CA THR A 338 26.23 2.73 11.17
C THR A 338 27.59 2.40 10.53
N GLY A 339 27.60 2.13 9.22
CA GLY A 339 28.78 1.63 8.50
C GLY A 339 29.13 0.17 8.80
N CYS A 340 28.28 -0.56 9.55
CA CYS A 340 28.55 -1.96 9.88
C CYS A 340 28.37 -2.86 8.66
N LYS A 341 29.20 -3.91 8.55
CA LYS A 341 28.99 -4.98 7.57
C LYS A 341 28.24 -6.14 8.23
N PRO A 342 27.24 -6.74 7.56
CA PRO A 342 26.53 -7.88 8.13
C PRO A 342 27.48 -9.08 8.24
N ILE A 343 27.42 -9.78 9.37
CA ILE A 343 28.31 -10.89 9.69
C ILE A 343 27.50 -12.19 9.64
N ALA A 344 27.79 -13.01 8.63
CA ALA A 344 27.13 -14.31 8.43
C ALA A 344 27.67 -15.40 9.38
N ASP A 345 28.98 -15.42 9.64
CA ASP A 345 29.61 -16.44 10.48
C ASP A 345 30.42 -15.84 11.61
N ILE A 346 30.51 -16.57 12.73
CA ILE A 346 31.23 -16.09 13.91
C ILE A 346 32.75 -15.99 13.72
N ASP A 347 33.34 -16.81 12.86
CA ASP A 347 34.78 -16.74 12.56
C ASP A 347 35.12 -15.51 11.72
N SER A 348 34.13 -15.00 11.00
CA SER A 348 34.25 -13.79 10.20
C SER A 348 34.03 -12.50 11.03
N PHE A 349 33.81 -12.63 12.34
CA PHE A 349 33.57 -11.54 13.28
C PHE A 349 34.90 -10.82 13.62
N THR A 350 35.21 -9.77 12.88
CA THR A 350 36.44 -8.98 12.94
C THR A 350 36.13 -7.53 13.27
N GLU A 351 37.12 -6.80 13.82
CA GLU A 351 36.95 -5.39 14.23
C GLU A 351 36.60 -4.49 13.03
N ASP A 352 37.09 -4.82 11.83
CA ASP A 352 36.88 -4.06 10.58
C ASP A 352 35.42 -4.05 10.10
N LYS A 353 34.60 -4.99 10.56
CA LYS A 353 33.19 -5.10 10.18
C LYS A 353 32.25 -4.36 11.13
N LEU A 354 32.78 -3.87 12.27
CA LEU A 354 31.97 -3.19 13.27
C LEU A 354 31.69 -1.74 12.85
N GLY A 355 30.44 -1.32 13.05
CA GLY A 355 30.04 0.07 12.95
C GLY A 355 30.42 0.86 14.21
N TYR A 356 30.32 2.18 14.13
CA TYR A 356 30.61 3.08 15.24
C TYR A 356 29.43 4.02 15.51
N ALA A 357 29.05 4.15 16.79
CA ALA A 357 28.07 5.14 17.27
C ALA A 357 28.52 5.76 18.60
N ASP A 358 28.28 7.04 18.78
CA ASP A 358 28.66 7.75 20.00
C ASP A 358 27.76 7.39 21.19
N LEU A 359 26.46 7.23 20.97
CA LEU A 359 25.52 6.87 22.02
C LEU A 359 24.46 5.89 21.50
N VAL A 360 24.27 4.79 22.22
CA VAL A 360 23.18 3.86 22.03
C VAL A 360 22.42 3.76 23.34
N GLU A 361 21.15 4.14 23.32
CA GLU A 361 20.30 4.09 24.51
C GLU A 361 18.90 3.58 24.20
N GLU A 362 18.34 2.85 25.16
CA GLU A 362 16.93 2.51 25.16
C GLU A 362 16.15 3.66 25.80
N VAL A 363 15.44 4.42 24.98
CA VAL A 363 14.53 5.45 25.45
C VAL A 363 13.17 4.82 25.71
N GLN A 364 12.72 4.94 26.95
CA GLN A 364 11.34 4.65 27.32
C GLN A 364 10.54 5.95 27.33
N SER A 365 9.55 6.03 26.45
CA SER A 365 8.66 7.19 26.39
C SER A 365 7.23 6.71 26.27
N SER A 366 6.37 7.19 27.17
CA SER A 366 4.93 6.92 27.17
C SER A 366 4.59 5.42 27.16
N GLY A 367 5.36 4.61 27.91
CA GLY A 367 5.17 3.17 28.03
C GLY A 367 5.77 2.33 26.88
N SER A 368 6.17 2.96 25.76
CA SER A 368 6.85 2.29 24.65
C SER A 368 8.36 2.39 24.77
N ARG A 369 9.06 1.30 24.44
CA ARG A 369 10.53 1.19 24.49
C ARG A 369 11.08 1.14 23.09
N MET A 370 12.06 1.99 22.80
CA MET A 370 12.76 2.02 21.52
C MET A 370 14.25 2.26 21.74
N VAL A 371 15.06 1.76 20.82
CA VAL A 371 16.51 1.97 20.86
C VAL A 371 16.86 3.10 19.90
N LYS A 372 17.49 4.14 20.43
CA LYS A 372 18.06 5.23 19.65
C LYS A 372 19.56 5.02 19.53
N VAL A 373 20.08 5.18 18.33
CA VAL A 373 21.50 5.19 18.01
C VAL A 373 21.81 6.57 17.46
N THR A 374 22.55 7.38 18.21
CA THR A 374 22.93 8.75 17.84
C THR A 374 24.45 8.90 17.71
N GLY A 375 24.87 9.87 16.89
CA GLY A 375 26.29 10.14 16.63
C GLY A 375 26.98 9.00 15.88
N THR A 376 26.36 8.53 14.79
CA THR A 376 27.03 7.58 13.88
C THR A 376 28.02 8.33 12.99
N LYS A 377 29.18 7.71 12.72
CA LYS A 377 30.11 8.23 11.72
C LYS A 377 29.47 8.06 10.33
N PRO A 378 29.22 9.12 9.57
CA PRO A 378 28.43 9.02 8.35
C PRO A 378 29.26 8.37 7.25
N VAL A 379 28.92 7.12 6.90
CA VAL A 379 29.26 6.52 5.60
C VAL A 379 28.08 6.71 4.64
N GLY A 380 26.84 6.64 5.14
CA GLY A 380 25.63 7.03 4.44
C GLY A 380 24.84 8.05 5.25
N LYS A 381 24.33 9.10 4.59
CA LYS A 381 23.46 10.09 5.23
C LYS A 381 22.05 9.51 5.34
N THR A 382 21.77 8.83 6.44
CA THR A 382 20.45 8.27 6.77
C THR A 382 19.83 9.02 7.93
N VAL A 383 18.51 9.13 7.94
CA VAL A 383 17.78 9.86 8.98
C VAL A 383 16.60 9.01 9.44
N SER A 384 16.30 9.03 10.73
CA SER A 384 15.12 8.37 11.28
C SER A 384 14.17 9.40 11.88
N VAL A 385 12.89 9.33 11.51
CA VAL A 385 11.83 10.16 12.11
C VAL A 385 10.99 9.26 13.00
N VAL A 386 10.87 9.62 14.28
CA VAL A 386 9.97 8.93 15.19
C VAL A 386 8.64 9.66 15.17
N VAL A 387 7.60 8.99 14.67
CA VAL A 387 6.24 9.53 14.67
C VAL A 387 5.47 8.91 15.82
N ARG A 388 4.80 9.77 16.59
CA ARG A 388 3.95 9.38 17.71
C ARG A 388 2.51 9.76 17.48
N GLY A 389 1.63 9.04 18.17
CA GLY A 389 0.19 9.26 18.06
C GLY A 389 -0.58 8.46 19.09
N ALA A 390 -1.69 9.04 19.56
CA ALA A 390 -2.55 8.41 20.56
C ALA A 390 -3.27 7.17 20.03
N ASN A 391 -3.68 7.19 18.76
CA ASN A 391 -4.40 6.11 18.10
C ASN A 391 -3.61 5.58 16.89
N SER A 392 -3.65 4.27 16.64
CA SER A 392 -2.99 3.65 15.48
C SER A 392 -3.51 4.21 14.16
N LEU A 393 -4.80 4.54 14.07
CA LEU A 393 -5.40 5.12 12.87
C LEU A 393 -4.77 6.48 12.51
N ILE A 394 -4.57 7.32 13.52
CA ILE A 394 -3.95 8.64 13.35
C ILE A 394 -2.46 8.48 13.03
N LEU A 395 -1.79 7.51 13.67
CA LEU A 395 -0.38 7.21 13.47
C LEU A 395 -0.09 6.79 12.01
N GLU A 396 -0.94 5.94 11.44
CA GLU A 396 -0.85 5.51 10.04
C GLU A 396 -1.12 6.66 9.08
N GLU A 397 -2.05 7.55 9.40
CA GLU A 397 -2.29 8.76 8.60
C GLU A 397 -1.13 9.74 8.70
N ALA A 398 -0.52 9.90 9.87
CA ALA A 398 0.63 10.77 10.07
C ALA A 398 1.87 10.25 9.32
N GLU A 399 2.11 8.94 9.31
CA GLU A 399 3.15 8.29 8.51
C GLU A 399 2.96 8.59 7.02
N ARG A 400 1.75 8.39 6.50
CA ARG A 400 1.41 8.68 5.08
C ARG A 400 1.54 10.16 4.76
N SER A 401 1.03 11.03 5.63
CA SER A 401 1.14 12.48 5.48
C SER A 401 2.59 12.95 5.41
N LEU A 402 3.46 12.38 6.26
CA LEU A 402 4.89 12.67 6.26
C LEU A 402 5.57 12.13 5.00
N HIS A 403 5.19 10.95 4.53
CA HIS A 403 5.69 10.38 3.28
C HIS A 403 5.45 11.32 2.09
N ASP A 404 4.24 11.83 1.95
CA ASP A 404 3.89 12.74 0.86
C ASP A 404 4.67 14.07 0.96
N ALA A 405 4.86 14.59 2.19
CA ALA A 405 5.70 15.78 2.40
C ALA A 405 7.16 15.54 2.00
N LEU A 406 7.72 14.36 2.30
CA LEU A 406 9.05 13.97 1.84
C LEU A 406 9.11 13.82 0.31
N CYS A 407 8.04 13.29 -0.30
CA CYS A 407 7.89 13.16 -1.74
C CYS A 407 7.83 14.51 -2.45
N VAL A 408 7.13 15.50 -1.89
CA VAL A 408 7.08 16.88 -2.40
C VAL A 408 8.48 17.51 -2.40
N VAL A 409 9.24 17.36 -1.32
CA VAL A 409 10.62 17.88 -1.28
C VAL A 409 11.52 17.10 -2.26
N ARG A 410 11.34 15.78 -2.40
CA ARG A 410 12.02 14.98 -3.43
C ARG A 410 11.72 15.49 -4.85
N CYS A 411 10.47 15.87 -5.14
CA CYS A 411 10.10 16.44 -6.43
C CYS A 411 10.87 17.73 -6.75
N LEU A 412 11.04 18.59 -5.73
CA LEU A 412 11.78 19.85 -5.86
C LEU A 412 13.27 19.63 -6.07
N VAL A 413 13.80 18.51 -5.58
CA VAL A 413 15.20 18.11 -5.84
C VAL A 413 15.36 17.65 -7.29
N LYS A 414 14.43 16.84 -7.80
CA LYS A 414 14.43 16.36 -9.19
C LYS A 414 14.23 17.50 -10.20
N LYS A 415 13.16 18.28 -10.03
CA LYS A 415 12.82 19.44 -10.86
C LYS A 415 12.73 20.68 -9.96
N LYS A 416 13.72 21.56 -10.09
CA LYS A 416 13.90 22.76 -9.27
C LYS A 416 12.97 23.90 -9.68
N ALA A 417 11.67 23.64 -9.74
CA ALA A 417 10.68 24.60 -10.18
C ALA A 417 9.38 24.46 -9.38
N LEU A 418 8.82 25.60 -8.97
CA LEU A 418 7.55 25.73 -8.27
C LEU A 418 6.52 26.42 -9.16
N ILE A 419 5.26 26.07 -8.98
CA ILE A 419 4.12 26.73 -9.59
C ILE A 419 3.16 27.17 -8.49
N ALA A 420 2.34 28.20 -8.78
CA ALA A 420 1.25 28.57 -7.90
C ALA A 420 0.23 27.40 -7.84
N GLY A 421 -0.28 27.08 -6.65
CA GLY A 421 -1.29 26.03 -6.49
C GLY A 421 -2.72 26.53 -6.72
N GLY A 422 -3.70 25.83 -6.14
CA GLY A 422 -5.08 26.31 -5.99
C GLY A 422 -5.87 26.50 -7.30
N GLY A 423 -5.62 25.68 -8.32
CA GLY A 423 -6.36 25.75 -9.59
C GLY A 423 -5.81 26.77 -10.59
N ALA A 424 -4.76 27.52 -10.25
CA ALA A 424 -4.10 28.47 -11.15
C ALA A 424 -3.54 27.79 -12.43
N PRO A 425 -2.72 26.72 -12.33
CA PRO A 425 -2.12 26.12 -13.52
C PRO A 425 -3.19 25.50 -14.43
N GLU A 426 -4.25 24.92 -13.88
CA GLU A 426 -5.32 24.32 -14.68
C GLU A 426 -6.12 25.35 -15.49
N ILE A 427 -6.39 26.54 -14.91
CA ILE A 427 -7.07 27.62 -15.64
C ILE A 427 -6.14 28.24 -16.70
N GLU A 428 -4.85 28.43 -16.38
CA GLU A 428 -3.89 28.98 -17.34
C GLU A 428 -3.72 28.05 -18.55
N ILE A 429 -3.59 26.74 -18.31
CA ILE A 429 -3.57 25.75 -19.40
C ILE A 429 -4.88 25.82 -20.21
N ALA A 430 -6.04 25.87 -19.54
CA ALA A 430 -7.33 25.93 -20.23
C ALA A 430 -7.45 27.18 -21.12
N ALA A 431 -6.99 28.34 -20.64
CA ALA A 431 -7.00 29.59 -21.38
C ALA A 431 -6.05 29.54 -22.60
N GLN A 432 -4.82 29.06 -22.41
CA GLN A 432 -3.83 28.98 -23.49
C GLN A 432 -4.20 27.93 -24.54
N LEU A 433 -4.62 26.73 -24.14
CA LEU A 433 -5.09 25.70 -25.06
C LEU A 433 -6.34 26.15 -25.81
N SER A 434 -7.24 26.90 -25.17
CA SER A 434 -8.40 27.49 -25.85
C SER A 434 -8.03 28.52 -26.92
N LYS A 435 -6.92 29.27 -26.72
CA LYS A 435 -6.39 30.21 -27.71
C LYS A 435 -5.73 29.44 -28.87
N GLN A 436 -4.89 28.46 -28.57
CA GLN A 436 -4.24 27.60 -29.57
C GLN A 436 -5.26 26.76 -30.38
N ALA A 437 -6.36 26.33 -29.75
CA ALA A 437 -7.43 25.62 -30.44
C ALA A 437 -8.10 26.47 -31.54
N ARG A 438 -8.10 27.81 -31.44
CA ARG A 438 -8.65 28.69 -32.49
C ARG A 438 -7.75 28.78 -33.72
N SER A 439 -6.44 28.58 -33.57
CA SER A 439 -5.49 28.55 -34.69
C SER A 439 -5.49 27.21 -35.43
N LEU A 440 -5.91 26.13 -34.77
CA LEU A 440 -6.01 24.81 -35.37
C LEU A 440 -7.29 24.67 -36.21
N THR A 441 -7.22 23.89 -37.28
CA THR A 441 -8.36 23.59 -38.15
C THR A 441 -8.81 22.14 -37.99
N GLY A 442 -10.11 21.87 -38.14
CA GLY A 442 -10.66 20.51 -38.20
C GLY A 442 -11.13 19.95 -36.87
N THR A 443 -11.19 18.62 -36.77
CA THR A 443 -11.68 17.89 -35.60
C THR A 443 -10.77 18.01 -34.38
N GLU A 444 -9.47 18.25 -34.61
CA GLU A 444 -8.48 18.45 -33.55
C GLU A 444 -8.79 19.68 -32.70
N ALA A 445 -9.19 20.80 -33.30
CA ALA A 445 -9.56 22.03 -32.60
C ALA A 445 -10.70 21.81 -31.59
N ILE A 446 -11.69 20.98 -31.95
CA ILE A 446 -12.81 20.63 -31.07
C ILE A 446 -12.32 19.77 -29.90
N CYS A 447 -11.39 18.85 -30.16
CA CYS A 447 -10.81 18.00 -29.12
C CYS A 447 -9.96 18.81 -28.14
N TRP A 448 -9.14 19.74 -28.63
CA TRP A 448 -8.32 20.63 -27.79
C TRP A 448 -9.17 21.52 -26.89
N LYS A 449 -10.26 22.07 -27.44
CA LYS A 449 -11.22 22.84 -26.63
C LYS A 449 -11.86 21.98 -25.54
N ALA A 450 -12.26 20.74 -25.87
CA ALA A 450 -12.84 19.84 -24.89
C ALA A 450 -11.84 19.40 -23.81
N PHE A 451 -10.54 19.29 -24.15
CA PHE A 451 -9.45 19.03 -23.21
C PHE A 451 -9.24 20.23 -22.27
N ALA A 452 -9.21 21.45 -22.80
CA ALA A 452 -9.13 22.68 -22.01
C ALA A 452 -10.31 22.79 -21.02
N ASP A 453 -11.54 22.58 -21.47
CA ASP A 453 -12.73 22.58 -20.61
C ASP A 453 -12.68 21.50 -19.53
N ALA A 454 -12.00 20.38 -19.78
CA ALA A 454 -11.90 19.26 -18.83
C ALA A 454 -10.96 19.56 -17.64
N LEU A 455 -9.95 20.40 -17.83
CA LEU A 455 -8.99 20.77 -16.78
C LEU A 455 -9.61 21.68 -15.72
N GLU A 456 -10.68 22.40 -16.06
CA GLU A 456 -11.43 23.24 -15.11
C GLU A 456 -12.15 22.45 -14.01
N VAL A 457 -12.14 21.11 -14.09
CA VAL A 457 -12.68 20.25 -13.04
C VAL A 457 -11.99 20.51 -11.70
N ILE A 458 -10.67 20.73 -11.67
CA ILE A 458 -9.93 20.94 -10.42
C ILE A 458 -10.39 22.21 -9.70
N PRO A 459 -10.36 23.42 -10.29
CA PRO A 459 -10.87 24.62 -9.62
C PRO A 459 -12.37 24.53 -9.30
N THR A 460 -13.17 23.86 -10.14
CA THR A 460 -14.58 23.59 -9.86
C THR A 460 -14.75 22.77 -8.57
N THR A 461 -13.98 21.69 -8.43
CA THR A 461 -14.01 20.80 -7.25
C THR A 461 -13.51 21.46 -5.98
N LEU A 462 -12.45 22.29 -6.09
CA LEU A 462 -11.94 23.06 -4.95
C LEU A 462 -12.99 24.03 -4.43
N ALA A 463 -13.71 24.71 -5.34
CA ALA A 463 -14.81 25.61 -4.96
C ALA A 463 -15.99 24.85 -4.34
N GLU A 464 -16.39 23.70 -4.90
CA GLU A 464 -17.45 22.86 -4.36
C GLU A 464 -17.13 22.36 -2.95
N ASN A 465 -15.93 21.81 -2.74
CA ASN A 465 -15.50 21.30 -1.44
C ASN A 465 -15.33 22.43 -0.41
N ALA A 466 -15.05 23.66 -0.85
CA ALA A 466 -15.04 24.84 0.01
C ALA A 466 -16.44 25.41 0.32
N GLY A 467 -17.51 24.87 -0.30
CA GLY A 467 -18.88 25.40 -0.17
C GLY A 467 -19.10 26.72 -0.93
N LEU A 468 -18.18 27.10 -1.83
CA LEU A 468 -18.30 28.28 -2.68
C LEU A 468 -19.10 27.95 -3.94
N ASN A 469 -19.68 28.98 -4.56
CA ASN A 469 -20.34 28.80 -5.87
C ASN A 469 -19.28 28.61 -6.96
N SER A 470 -19.13 27.37 -7.42
CA SER A 470 -18.12 26.97 -8.41
C SER A 470 -18.21 27.75 -9.73
N ILE A 471 -19.42 28.06 -10.21
CA ILE A 471 -19.62 28.79 -11.46
C ILE A 471 -19.08 30.22 -11.34
N LYS A 472 -19.37 30.91 -10.23
CA LYS A 472 -18.88 32.28 -10.01
C LYS A 472 -17.35 32.30 -9.94
N VAL A 473 -16.77 31.39 -9.17
CA VAL A 473 -15.32 31.29 -8.96
C VAL A 473 -14.59 31.00 -10.28
N VAL A 474 -15.05 30.02 -11.07
CA VAL A 474 -14.41 29.68 -12.36
C VAL A 474 -14.57 30.81 -13.38
N THR A 475 -15.73 31.48 -13.43
CA THR A 475 -15.96 32.60 -14.35
C THR A 475 -15.05 33.79 -14.02
N GLU A 476 -14.89 34.10 -12.73
CA GLU A 476 -13.98 35.14 -12.27
C GLU A 476 -12.51 34.79 -12.53
N LEU A 477 -12.12 33.53 -12.32
CA LEU A 477 -10.78 33.05 -12.64
C LEU A 477 -10.46 33.19 -14.12
N ARG A 478 -11.37 32.76 -15.00
CA ARG A 478 -11.22 32.92 -16.46
C ARG A 478 -11.01 34.38 -16.84
N HIS A 479 -11.78 35.29 -16.26
CA HIS A 479 -11.65 36.72 -16.53
C HIS A 479 -10.27 37.26 -16.14
N ARG A 480 -9.76 36.91 -14.95
CA ARG A 480 -8.46 37.36 -14.47
C ARG A 480 -7.27 36.78 -15.25
N HIS A 481 -7.36 35.51 -15.63
CA HIS A 481 -6.32 34.90 -16.48
C HIS A 481 -6.33 35.49 -17.90
N GLU A 482 -7.49 35.90 -18.43
CA GLU A 482 -7.55 36.64 -19.70
C GLU A 482 -6.89 38.03 -19.58
N MET A 483 -6.91 38.65 -18.39
CA MET A 483 -6.16 39.88 -18.10
C MET A 483 -4.64 39.65 -17.91
N GLY A 484 -4.16 38.40 -17.96
CA GLY A 484 -2.75 38.05 -17.87
C GLY A 484 -2.23 37.71 -16.47
N GLU A 485 -3.12 37.61 -15.47
CA GLU A 485 -2.75 37.21 -14.11
C GLU A 485 -2.59 35.68 -14.00
N LYS A 486 -1.40 35.16 -14.34
CA LYS A 486 -1.12 33.71 -14.28
C LYS A 486 -1.24 33.11 -12.87
N ASN A 487 -0.93 33.88 -11.82
CA ASN A 487 -0.91 33.37 -10.44
C ASN A 487 -2.26 33.47 -9.72
N ALA A 488 -3.32 33.85 -10.42
CA ALA A 488 -4.66 33.94 -9.83
C ALA A 488 -5.20 32.53 -9.57
N GLY A 489 -5.89 32.32 -8.45
CA GLY A 489 -6.47 31.00 -8.17
C GLY A 489 -7.47 31.02 -7.02
N VAL A 490 -7.99 29.84 -6.69
CA VAL A 490 -8.94 29.65 -5.60
C VAL A 490 -8.21 29.67 -4.26
N SER A 491 -8.53 30.67 -3.42
CA SER A 491 -8.10 30.69 -2.03
C SER A 491 -9.26 30.34 -1.11
N ILE A 492 -9.07 29.26 -0.34
CA ILE A 492 -10.05 28.82 0.66
C ILE A 492 -10.02 29.73 1.89
N LYS A 493 -8.86 30.35 2.20
CA LYS A 493 -8.71 31.25 3.37
C LYS A 493 -9.47 32.55 3.17
N SER A 494 -9.37 33.11 1.96
CA SER A 494 -10.06 34.35 1.58
C SER A 494 -11.51 34.13 1.16
N GLY A 495 -11.95 32.88 1.01
CA GLY A 495 -13.32 32.53 0.62
C GLY A 495 -13.69 32.95 -0.81
N GLY A 496 -12.72 33.02 -1.73
CA GLY A 496 -12.93 33.53 -3.08
C GLY A 496 -11.69 33.44 -3.97
N VAL A 497 -11.69 34.20 -5.06
CA VAL A 497 -10.56 34.26 -6.01
C VAL A 497 -9.55 35.31 -5.53
N ASN A 498 -8.33 34.86 -5.24
CA ASN A 498 -7.23 35.79 -4.95
C ASN A 498 -6.40 36.02 -6.23
N THR A 499 -5.89 37.24 -6.40
CA THR A 499 -5.08 37.67 -7.55
C THR A 499 -3.71 37.02 -7.55
N ASN A 500 -3.18 36.61 -6.39
CA ASN A 500 -1.86 35.99 -6.34
C ASN A 500 -1.72 34.95 -5.22
N ILE A 501 -1.89 33.68 -5.58
CA ILE A 501 -1.74 32.55 -4.67
C ILE A 501 -0.31 32.40 -4.16
N SER A 502 0.68 32.81 -4.94
CA SER A 502 2.08 32.80 -4.51
C SER A 502 2.30 33.65 -3.26
N LYS A 503 1.56 34.77 -3.09
CA LYS A 503 1.63 35.60 -1.88
C LYS A 503 0.99 34.95 -0.65
N GLU A 504 0.09 33.99 -0.85
CA GLU A 504 -0.49 33.20 0.25
C GLU A 504 0.37 31.97 0.60
N ASN A 505 1.54 31.83 -0.02
CA ASN A 505 2.50 30.74 0.18
C ASN A 505 1.94 29.35 -0.13
N VAL A 506 1.00 29.26 -1.08
CA VAL A 506 0.45 28.00 -1.57
C VAL A 506 1.16 27.64 -2.87
N LEU A 507 2.21 26.86 -2.75
CA LEU A 507 3.10 26.48 -3.86
C LEU A 507 3.11 24.97 -4.03
N GLN A 508 3.17 24.54 -5.29
CA GLN A 508 3.21 23.13 -5.67
C GLN A 508 4.43 22.87 -6.56
N PRO A 509 5.10 21.71 -6.46
CA PRO A 509 6.16 21.34 -7.39
C PRO A 509 5.63 21.17 -8.81
N LEU A 510 6.38 21.67 -9.79
CA LEU A 510 6.06 21.53 -11.22
C LEU A 510 5.86 20.05 -11.61
N LEU A 511 6.72 19.16 -11.10
CA LEU A 511 6.69 17.73 -11.41
C LEU A 511 5.33 17.09 -11.12
N VAL A 512 4.64 17.51 -10.04
CA VAL A 512 3.34 16.95 -9.67
C VAL A 512 2.31 17.20 -10.78
N SER A 513 2.23 18.42 -11.28
CA SER A 513 1.25 18.80 -12.32
C SER A 513 1.64 18.29 -13.70
N THR A 514 2.93 18.28 -14.04
CA THR A 514 3.43 17.71 -15.29
C THR A 514 3.08 16.21 -15.38
N SER A 515 3.50 15.42 -14.40
CA SER A 515 3.24 13.98 -14.39
C SER A 515 1.74 13.67 -14.32
N ALA A 516 0.95 14.46 -13.60
CA ALA A 516 -0.50 14.25 -13.53
C ALA A 516 -1.20 14.41 -14.89
N ILE A 517 -0.80 15.38 -15.71
CA ILE A 517 -1.40 15.60 -17.04
C ILE A 517 -0.93 14.53 -18.02
N GLU A 518 0.37 14.21 -18.03
CA GLU A 518 0.95 13.18 -18.89
C GLU A 518 0.32 11.81 -18.62
N LEU A 519 0.33 11.37 -17.36
CA LEU A 519 -0.22 10.07 -16.97
C LEU A 519 -1.74 9.97 -17.21
N ALA A 520 -2.48 11.06 -16.98
CA ALA A 520 -3.91 11.09 -17.27
C ALA A 520 -4.17 10.97 -18.78
N ALA A 521 -3.41 11.67 -19.63
CA ALA A 521 -3.54 11.60 -21.07
C ALA A 521 -3.15 10.22 -21.64
N GLU A 522 -2.06 9.63 -21.14
CA GLU A 522 -1.62 8.29 -21.51
C GLU A 522 -2.65 7.21 -21.10
N THR A 523 -3.20 7.31 -19.89
CA THR A 523 -4.22 6.35 -19.44
C THR A 523 -5.45 6.37 -20.33
N LEU A 524 -5.86 7.53 -20.87
CA LEU A 524 -6.97 7.61 -21.83
C LEU A 524 -6.64 6.91 -23.15
N TYR A 525 -5.40 7.07 -23.61
CA TYR A 525 -4.89 6.39 -24.80
C TYR A 525 -4.94 4.86 -24.61
N ASP A 526 -4.56 4.38 -23.44
CA ASP A 526 -4.60 2.96 -23.10
C ASP A 526 -6.02 2.43 -22.91
N ILE A 527 -6.92 3.19 -22.28
CA ILE A 527 -8.33 2.82 -22.16
C ILE A 527 -8.95 2.65 -23.56
N ARG A 528 -8.54 3.46 -24.55
CA ARG A 528 -8.92 3.26 -25.94
C ARG A 528 -8.36 1.95 -26.51
N LEU A 529 -7.10 1.61 -26.25
CA LEU A 529 -6.45 0.38 -26.74
C LEU A 529 -7.05 -0.90 -26.13
N CYS A 530 -7.30 -0.92 -24.83
CA CYS A 530 -7.91 -2.06 -24.13
C CYS A 530 -9.28 -2.46 -24.70
N ILE A 531 -9.99 -1.52 -25.34
CA ILE A 531 -11.33 -1.76 -25.89
C ILE A 531 -11.29 -2.50 -27.24
N TYR A 532 -10.17 -2.45 -27.99
CA TYR A 532 -9.98 -3.29 -29.17
C TYR A 532 -9.48 -4.71 -28.82
N SER A 533 -8.91 -4.90 -27.62
CA SER A 533 -8.12 -6.09 -27.27
C SER A 533 -8.91 -7.32 -26.79
N LEU A 534 -10.23 -7.25 -26.56
CA LEU A 534 -10.98 -8.48 -26.21
C LEU A 534 -11.12 -9.47 -27.39
N ARG A 535 -10.62 -9.12 -28.58
CA ARG A 535 -10.59 -10.02 -29.75
C ARG A 535 -9.19 -10.31 -30.31
N SER A 536 -8.13 -9.72 -29.78
CA SER A 536 -6.79 -9.74 -30.42
C SER A 536 -5.63 -10.15 -29.51
N VAL A 537 -5.85 -11.04 -28.54
CA VAL A 537 -4.74 -11.79 -27.90
C VAL A 537 -4.58 -13.18 -28.53
N SER A 538 -5.50 -13.60 -29.41
CA SER A 538 -5.43 -14.89 -30.12
C SER A 538 -5.10 -14.78 -31.61
N THR A 539 -5.06 -13.58 -32.20
CA THR A 539 -4.99 -13.39 -33.67
C THR A 539 -3.88 -12.47 -34.17
N MET A 540 -2.98 -11.98 -33.30
CA MET A 540 -1.79 -11.22 -33.72
C MET A 540 -0.57 -12.10 -34.05
N ALA A 541 -0.78 -13.41 -34.28
CA ALA A 541 0.23 -14.32 -34.84
C ALA A 541 -0.03 -14.67 -36.32
N ALA A 542 -1.06 -14.09 -36.95
CA ALA A 542 -1.42 -14.42 -38.33
C ALA A 542 -2.12 -13.24 -39.01
N SER A 543 -1.37 -12.23 -39.48
CA SER A 543 -1.72 -11.38 -40.64
C SER A 543 -0.78 -10.16 -40.74
N ASP A 544 0.52 -10.41 -40.93
CA ASP A 544 1.41 -9.44 -41.54
C ASP A 544 2.02 -10.11 -42.78
N GLU A 545 1.28 -10.07 -43.89
CA GLU A 545 1.80 -10.17 -45.26
C GLU A 545 0.60 -10.12 -46.25
N SER A 546 0.17 -8.91 -46.60
CA SER A 546 -0.48 -8.64 -47.90
C SER A 546 -0.81 -7.15 -48.02
N ASN A 547 0.17 -6.38 -48.49
CA ASN A 547 -0.10 -5.22 -49.36
C ASN A 547 1.22 -4.65 -49.87
N TYR A 548 1.70 -5.17 -51.00
CA TYR A 548 2.47 -4.40 -51.97
C TYR A 548 2.41 -5.13 -53.32
N SER A 549 1.48 -4.72 -54.19
CA SER A 549 1.63 -4.95 -55.62
C SER A 549 0.85 -3.91 -56.42
N SER A 550 1.57 -2.90 -56.93
CA SER A 550 1.32 -2.31 -58.26
C SER A 550 2.55 -1.49 -58.67
N ASN A 551 3.32 -1.96 -59.64
CA ASN A 551 3.53 -1.26 -60.92
C ASN A 551 4.60 -1.93 -61.81
N GLU A 552 4.18 -2.16 -63.06
CA GLU A 552 4.88 -2.06 -64.35
C GLU A 552 5.98 -3.07 -64.77
N ASP A 553 5.57 -3.92 -65.72
CA ASP A 553 6.10 -4.16 -67.07
C ASP A 553 7.55 -4.65 -67.35
N GLY A 554 7.62 -5.86 -67.96
CA GLY A 554 8.37 -6.08 -69.20
C GLY A 554 9.67 -6.92 -69.18
N LYS A 555 9.56 -8.25 -69.35
CA LYS A 555 10.31 -9.15 -70.28
C LYS A 555 10.33 -10.62 -69.79
N PRO A 556 9.95 -11.61 -70.63
CA PRO A 556 9.85 -13.02 -70.23
C PRO A 556 11.16 -13.80 -70.44
N ASP A 557 11.22 -15.00 -69.85
CA ASP A 557 12.08 -16.15 -70.17
C ASP A 557 13.39 -16.47 -69.40
N PHE A 558 13.90 -15.62 -68.51
CA PHE A 558 14.96 -16.06 -67.57
C PHE A 558 14.50 -16.05 -66.10
N ALA A 559 13.60 -15.14 -65.73
CA ALA A 559 13.05 -15.03 -64.39
C ALA A 559 12.12 -16.21 -64.02
N ALA A 560 11.37 -16.77 -64.97
CA ALA A 560 10.41 -17.85 -64.70
C ALA A 560 11.09 -19.15 -64.22
N LYS A 561 12.28 -19.46 -64.76
CA LYS A 561 13.05 -20.67 -64.39
C LYS A 561 13.76 -20.54 -63.05
N ALA A 562 14.27 -19.34 -62.74
CA ALA A 562 14.86 -19.03 -61.44
C ALA A 562 13.78 -18.94 -60.34
N HIS A 563 12.64 -18.32 -60.64
CA HIS A 563 11.50 -18.20 -59.71
C HIS A 563 10.90 -19.57 -59.40
N GLY A 564 10.77 -20.47 -60.38
CA GLY A 564 10.29 -21.84 -60.17
C GLY A 564 11.19 -22.67 -59.23
N ARG A 565 12.52 -22.51 -59.33
CA ARG A 565 13.49 -23.22 -58.47
C ARG A 565 13.51 -22.64 -57.04
N LEU A 566 13.35 -21.32 -56.91
CA LEU A 566 13.21 -20.62 -55.63
C LEU A 566 11.87 -20.94 -54.94
N LEU A 567 10.79 -21.11 -55.71
CA LEU A 567 9.49 -21.52 -55.18
C LEU A 567 9.53 -22.96 -54.66
N GLN A 568 10.21 -23.88 -55.34
CA GLN A 568 10.40 -25.25 -54.87
C GLN A 568 11.25 -25.32 -53.59
N LEU A 569 12.32 -24.52 -53.50
CA LEU A 569 13.13 -24.44 -52.29
C LEU A 569 12.39 -23.75 -51.12
N LYS A 570 11.56 -22.73 -51.39
CA LYS A 570 10.64 -22.15 -50.39
C LYS A 570 9.61 -23.18 -49.93
N LYS A 571 8.97 -23.91 -50.85
CA LYS A 571 7.99 -24.96 -50.53
C LYS A 571 8.60 -26.04 -49.63
N GLY A 572 9.80 -26.52 -49.95
CA GLY A 572 10.50 -27.50 -49.11
C GLY A 572 10.93 -26.95 -47.74
N ARG A 573 11.20 -25.63 -47.63
CA ARG A 573 11.52 -24.98 -46.36
C ARG A 573 10.26 -24.73 -45.52
N ASP A 574 9.16 -24.33 -46.14
CA ASP A 574 7.88 -24.08 -45.50
C ASP A 574 7.21 -25.39 -45.07
N GLU A 575 7.36 -26.48 -45.83
CA GLU A 575 6.92 -27.82 -45.43
C GLU A 575 7.71 -28.34 -44.22
N ARG A 576 9.04 -28.15 -44.18
CA ARG A 576 9.85 -28.48 -43.00
C ARG A 576 9.52 -27.60 -41.81
N MET A 577 9.28 -26.32 -42.03
CA MET A 577 8.91 -25.38 -40.96
C MET A 577 7.52 -25.71 -40.40
N ASN A 578 6.55 -26.06 -41.26
CA ASN A 578 5.24 -26.53 -40.83
C ASN A 578 5.31 -27.87 -40.10
N ALA A 579 6.18 -28.79 -40.52
CA ALA A 579 6.41 -30.04 -39.80
C ALA A 579 6.97 -29.79 -38.39
N ILE A 580 7.95 -28.88 -38.24
CA ILE A 580 8.51 -28.49 -36.94
C ILE A 580 7.47 -27.78 -36.08
N VAL A 581 6.64 -26.91 -36.67
CA VAL A 581 5.55 -26.21 -35.96
C VAL A 581 4.46 -27.19 -35.52
N GLN A 582 4.12 -28.20 -36.33
CA GLN A 582 3.21 -29.26 -35.92
C GLN A 582 3.79 -30.14 -34.82
N GLU A 583 5.06 -30.51 -34.91
CA GLU A 583 5.72 -31.32 -33.88
C GLU A 583 5.76 -30.57 -32.53
N SER A 584 6.18 -29.31 -32.54
CA SER A 584 6.17 -28.45 -31.35
C SER A 584 4.77 -28.14 -30.83
N ALA A 585 3.76 -28.02 -31.70
CA ALA A 585 2.35 -27.91 -31.28
C ALA A 585 1.88 -29.20 -30.59
N THR A 586 2.24 -30.38 -31.09
CA THR A 586 1.89 -31.65 -30.44
C THR A 586 2.60 -31.85 -29.10
N GLU A 587 3.84 -31.38 -28.95
CA GLU A 587 4.53 -31.39 -27.66
C GLU A 587 3.91 -30.42 -26.65
N MET A 588 3.51 -29.22 -27.11
CA MET A 588 2.80 -28.24 -26.28
C MET A 588 1.43 -28.74 -25.84
N ASP A 589 0.71 -29.48 -26.68
CA ASP A 589 -0.56 -30.12 -26.30
C ASP A 589 -0.35 -31.30 -25.35
N LYS A 590 0.72 -32.09 -25.52
CA LYS A 590 1.11 -33.10 -24.53
C LYS A 590 1.41 -32.47 -23.17
N LEU A 591 2.17 -31.37 -23.14
CA LEU A 591 2.47 -30.59 -21.94
C LEU A 591 1.20 -30.00 -21.31
N ARG A 592 0.30 -29.41 -22.10
CA ARG A 592 -1.00 -28.92 -21.61
C ARG A 592 -1.84 -30.05 -21.03
N SER A 593 -1.86 -31.23 -21.66
CA SER A 593 -2.59 -32.40 -21.15
C SER A 593 -1.99 -32.93 -19.85
N SER A 594 -0.66 -32.86 -19.69
CA SER A 594 0.05 -33.26 -18.46
C SER A 594 -0.14 -32.23 -17.34
N ILE A 595 -0.14 -30.93 -17.65
CA ILE A 595 -0.44 -29.85 -16.70
C ILE A 595 -1.90 -29.93 -16.27
N ALA A 596 -2.84 -30.20 -17.18
CA ALA A 596 -4.25 -30.40 -16.86
C ALA A 596 -4.44 -31.63 -15.96
N ARG A 597 -3.77 -32.75 -16.26
CA ARG A 597 -3.75 -33.93 -15.39
C ARG A 597 -3.16 -33.62 -14.02
N PHE A 598 -2.05 -32.89 -13.94
CA PHE A 598 -1.42 -32.50 -12.69
C PHE A 598 -2.28 -31.53 -11.85
N GLN A 599 -2.97 -30.59 -12.50
CA GLN A 599 -3.92 -29.69 -11.85
C GLN A 599 -5.16 -30.43 -11.34
N GLN A 600 -5.63 -31.44 -12.09
CA GLN A 600 -6.75 -32.29 -11.67
C GLN A 600 -6.36 -33.20 -10.51
N ASP A 601 -5.15 -33.78 -10.53
CA ASP A 601 -4.58 -34.55 -9.43
C ASP A 601 -4.37 -33.71 -8.17
N ARG A 602 -4.00 -32.43 -8.34
CA ARG A 602 -3.85 -31.51 -7.22
C ARG A 602 -5.22 -31.15 -6.62
N ARG A 603 -6.25 -30.93 -7.45
CA ARG A 603 -7.62 -30.71 -6.98
C ARG A 603 -8.24 -31.93 -6.31
N THR A 604 -7.99 -33.14 -6.81
CA THR A 604 -8.49 -34.38 -6.17
C THR A 604 -7.77 -34.63 -4.84
N LYS A 605 -6.46 -34.37 -4.74
CA LYS A 605 -5.72 -34.41 -3.48
C LYS A 605 -6.19 -33.36 -2.49
N GLU A 606 -6.39 -32.11 -2.91
CA GLU A 606 -6.94 -31.05 -2.06
C GLU A 606 -8.37 -31.37 -1.58
N TYR A 607 -9.22 -31.93 -2.45
CA TYR A 607 -10.58 -32.35 -2.07
C TYR A 607 -10.57 -33.55 -1.11
N THR A 608 -9.63 -34.49 -1.28
CA THR A 608 -9.46 -35.65 -0.38
C THR A 608 -8.94 -35.20 0.98
N ILE A 609 -7.97 -34.27 1.01
CA ILE A 609 -7.44 -33.66 2.25
C ILE A 609 -8.52 -32.84 2.95
N GLN A 610 -9.30 -32.04 2.22
CA GLN A 610 -10.44 -31.32 2.79
C GLN A 610 -11.50 -32.27 3.34
N LYS A 611 -11.82 -33.36 2.63
CA LYS A 611 -12.79 -34.36 3.11
C LYS A 611 -12.29 -35.12 4.33
N SER A 612 -10.99 -35.43 4.42
CA SER A 612 -10.39 -36.04 5.62
C SER A 612 -10.30 -35.04 6.79
N LEU A 613 -10.01 -33.77 6.53
CA LEU A 613 -10.02 -32.72 7.55
C LEU A 613 -11.42 -32.45 8.08
N ILE A 614 -12.43 -32.37 7.20
CA ILE A 614 -13.84 -32.18 7.59
C ILE A 614 -14.34 -33.39 8.37
N SER A 615 -13.99 -34.62 7.95
CA SER A 615 -14.32 -35.84 8.70
C SER A 615 -13.62 -35.89 10.06
N GLY A 616 -12.34 -35.50 10.13
CA GLY A 616 -11.58 -35.40 11.38
C GLY A 616 -12.14 -34.33 12.32
N ILE A 617 -12.54 -33.17 11.80
CA ILE A 617 -13.18 -32.09 12.55
C ILE A 617 -14.58 -32.54 13.04
N GLN A 618 -15.38 -33.24 12.22
CA GLN A 618 -16.68 -33.80 12.64
C GLN A 618 -16.53 -34.86 13.74
N LEU A 619 -15.53 -35.74 13.67
CA LEU A 619 -15.22 -36.71 14.72
C LEU A 619 -14.79 -36.03 16.03
N THR A 620 -14.02 -34.96 15.92
CA THR A 620 -13.55 -34.19 17.09
C THR A 620 -14.70 -33.41 17.72
N ILE A 621 -15.55 -32.77 16.92
CA ILE A 621 -16.79 -32.10 17.38
C ILE A 621 -17.76 -33.11 18.01
N GLY A 622 -17.89 -34.31 17.44
CA GLY A 622 -18.69 -35.41 18.01
C GLY A 622 -18.19 -35.84 19.38
N ARG A 623 -16.87 -36.00 19.56
CA ARG A 623 -16.25 -36.31 20.85
C ARG A 623 -16.44 -35.18 21.86
N VAL A 624 -16.28 -33.93 21.45
CA VAL A 624 -16.51 -32.75 22.31
C VAL A 624 -17.99 -32.64 22.72
N ARG A 625 -18.94 -32.92 21.82
CA ARG A 625 -20.37 -32.98 22.17
C ARG A 625 -20.68 -34.11 23.15
N ALA A 626 -20.09 -35.29 22.99
CA ALA A 626 -20.28 -36.41 23.91
C ALA A 626 -19.73 -36.11 25.31
N VAL A 627 -18.55 -35.47 25.38
CA VAL A 627 -17.97 -34.98 26.64
C VAL A 627 -18.84 -33.89 27.25
N ALA A 628 -19.33 -32.93 26.46
CA ALA A 628 -20.24 -31.89 26.95
C ALA A 628 -21.53 -32.48 27.54
N ILE A 629 -22.17 -33.44 26.86
CA ILE A 629 -23.38 -34.12 27.37
C ILE A 629 -23.09 -34.88 28.67
N SER A 630 -21.90 -35.48 28.78
CA SER A 630 -21.46 -36.19 29.98
C SER A 630 -21.23 -35.22 31.14
N VAL A 631 -20.58 -34.08 30.87
CA VAL A 631 -20.36 -33.01 31.85
C VAL A 631 -21.69 -32.38 32.29
N THR A 632 -22.64 -32.15 31.39
CA THR A 632 -23.98 -31.65 31.75
C THR A 632 -24.74 -32.64 32.62
N ARG A 633 -24.68 -33.95 32.32
CA ARG A 633 -25.28 -34.99 33.18
C ARG A 633 -24.60 -35.08 34.54
N ILE A 634 -23.29 -34.89 34.61
CA ILE A 634 -22.54 -34.84 35.88
C ILE A 634 -22.94 -33.59 36.67
N MET A 635 -23.09 -32.42 36.03
CA MET A 635 -23.57 -31.20 36.69
C MET A 635 -25.00 -31.37 37.23
N GLU A 636 -25.92 -31.94 36.45
CA GLU A 636 -27.28 -32.24 36.93
C GLU A 636 -27.28 -33.22 38.13
N ALA A 637 -26.39 -34.21 38.12
CA ALA A 637 -26.22 -35.13 39.25
C ALA A 637 -25.66 -34.43 40.51
N VAL A 638 -24.75 -33.46 40.34
CA VAL A 638 -24.20 -32.65 41.42
C VAL A 638 -25.26 -31.69 41.99
N GLU A 639 -26.09 -31.08 41.14
CA GLU A 639 -27.23 -30.26 41.60
C GLU A 639 -28.27 -31.07 42.37
N ARG A 640 -28.57 -32.30 41.93
CA ARG A 640 -29.44 -33.21 42.70
C ARG A 640 -28.83 -33.57 44.05
N ARG A 641 -27.52 -33.79 44.16
CA ARG A 641 -26.85 -34.01 45.45
C ARG A 641 -26.96 -32.80 46.39
N LYS A 642 -26.75 -31.59 45.88
CA LYS A 642 -26.92 -30.36 46.69
C LYS A 642 -28.37 -30.19 47.17
N GLY A 643 -29.36 -30.52 46.33
CA GLY A 643 -30.76 -30.52 46.74
C GLY A 643 -31.06 -31.54 47.85
N ILE A 644 -30.47 -32.74 47.78
CA ILE A 644 -30.59 -33.75 48.84
C ILE A 644 -29.90 -33.29 50.13
N GLU A 645 -28.71 -32.67 50.05
CA GLU A 645 -28.02 -32.11 51.23
C GLU A 645 -28.86 -31.02 51.91
N GLN A 646 -29.46 -30.09 51.16
CA GLN A 646 -30.37 -29.09 51.71
C GLN A 646 -31.62 -29.69 52.36
N GLN A 647 -32.20 -30.74 51.76
CA GLN A 647 -33.32 -31.45 52.36
C GLN A 647 -32.90 -32.15 53.66
N MET A 648 -31.69 -32.72 53.70
CA MET A 648 -31.15 -33.38 54.88
C MET A 648 -30.85 -32.36 55.99
N GLU A 649 -30.28 -31.21 55.68
CA GLU A 649 -30.10 -30.10 56.64
C GLU A 649 -31.43 -29.61 57.20
N THR A 650 -32.45 -29.48 56.35
CA THR A 650 -33.80 -29.08 56.79
C THR A 650 -34.44 -30.13 57.72
N LEU A 651 -34.24 -31.41 57.42
CA LEU A 651 -34.72 -32.51 58.27
C LEU A 651 -33.98 -32.57 59.60
N VAL A 652 -32.65 -32.42 59.59
CA VAL A 652 -31.82 -32.35 60.80
C VAL A 652 -32.24 -31.17 61.67
N SER A 653 -32.46 -29.99 61.07
CA SER A 653 -32.96 -28.80 61.78
C SER A 653 -34.31 -29.06 62.45
N ARG A 654 -35.24 -29.72 61.74
CA ARG A 654 -36.55 -30.11 62.31
C ARG A 654 -36.41 -31.13 63.44
N LEU A 655 -35.48 -32.08 63.32
CA LEU A 655 -35.21 -33.07 64.35
C LEU A 655 -34.64 -32.42 65.60
N VAL A 656 -33.68 -31.50 65.45
CA VAL A 656 -33.08 -30.71 66.54
C VAL A 656 -34.13 -29.87 67.26
N ASN A 657 -35.03 -29.20 66.53
CA ASN A 657 -36.12 -28.44 67.14
C ASN A 657 -37.07 -29.35 67.93
N LYS A 658 -37.42 -30.52 67.39
CA LYS A 658 -38.26 -31.50 68.10
C LYS A 658 -37.58 -32.06 69.35
N THR A 659 -36.27 -32.33 69.32
CA THR A 659 -35.56 -32.76 70.53
C THR A 659 -35.49 -31.64 71.57
N GLN A 660 -35.30 -30.38 71.16
CA GLN A 660 -35.38 -29.24 72.08
C GLN A 660 -36.77 -29.06 72.69
N GLU A 661 -37.84 -29.24 71.90
CA GLU A 661 -39.21 -29.24 72.41
C GLU A 661 -39.44 -30.35 73.45
N VAL A 662 -39.00 -31.58 73.16
CA VAL A 662 -39.08 -32.71 74.10
C VAL A 662 -38.27 -32.43 75.37
N GLU A 663 -37.07 -31.86 75.25
CA GLU A 663 -36.25 -31.50 76.40
C GLU A 663 -36.91 -30.40 77.25
N SER A 664 -37.58 -29.43 76.61
CA SER A 664 -38.36 -28.40 77.29
C SER A 664 -39.57 -29.00 78.03
N MET A 665 -40.28 -29.93 77.40
CA MET A 665 -41.40 -30.66 78.02
C MET A 665 -40.94 -31.53 79.19
N MET A 666 -39.78 -32.19 79.08
CA MET A 666 -39.19 -32.92 80.19
C MET A 666 -38.75 -31.99 81.33
N LYS A 667 -38.19 -30.81 81.04
CA LYS A 667 -37.85 -29.81 82.07
C LYS A 667 -39.10 -29.26 82.77
N ILE A 668 -40.19 -29.04 82.03
CA ILE A 668 -41.48 -28.65 82.61
C ILE A 668 -42.05 -29.79 83.48
N GLY A 669 -42.00 -31.04 82.99
CA GLY A 669 -42.45 -32.21 83.76
C GLY A 669 -41.62 -32.47 85.02
N LEU A 670 -40.30 -32.24 84.97
CA LEU A 670 -39.40 -32.31 86.12
C LEU A 670 -39.66 -31.17 87.11
N ARG A 671 -39.89 -29.94 86.65
CA ARG A 671 -40.33 -28.83 87.52
C ARG A 671 -41.69 -29.10 88.16
N GLY A 672 -42.65 -29.63 87.41
CA GLY A 672 -43.95 -30.04 87.95
C GLY A 672 -43.79 -31.10 89.04
N ARG A 673 -42.94 -32.11 88.83
CA ARG A 673 -42.62 -33.11 89.86
C ARG A 673 -41.84 -32.53 91.04
N GLU A 674 -40.91 -31.59 90.84
CA GLU A 674 -40.22 -30.91 91.94
C GLU A 674 -41.17 -30.03 92.76
N ASP A 675 -42.12 -29.34 92.11
CA ASP A 675 -43.14 -28.53 92.77
C ASP A 675 -44.17 -29.40 93.49
N ASP A 676 -44.54 -30.56 92.94
CA ASP A 676 -45.39 -31.55 93.62
C ASP A 676 -44.66 -32.20 94.81
N ILE A 677 -43.36 -32.49 94.69
CA ILE A 677 -42.51 -32.98 95.80
C ILE A 677 -42.32 -31.91 96.88
N LYS A 678 -42.28 -30.62 96.52
CA LYS A 678 -42.27 -29.50 97.47
C LYS A 678 -43.63 -29.20 98.10
N LYS A 679 -44.74 -29.64 97.48
CA LYS A 679 -46.09 -29.58 98.08
C LYS A 679 -46.44 -30.80 98.93
N THR A 680 -45.76 -31.94 98.73
CA THR A 680 -45.94 -33.17 99.52
C THR A 680 -44.94 -33.32 100.67
N LYS A 681 -43.86 -32.52 100.70
CA LYS A 681 -43.10 -32.18 101.91
C LYS A 681 -43.74 -30.98 102.60
#